data_AF-A0AB34JT01-F1
#
_entry.id   AF-A0AB34JT01-F1
#
_cell.length_a   1.000
_cell.length_b   1.000
_cell.length_c   1.000
_cell.angle_alpha   90.00
_cell.angle_beta   90.00
_cell.angle_gamma   90.00
#
_symmetry.space_group_name_H-M   'P 1'
#
loop_
_entity.id
_entity.type
_entity.pdbx_description
1 polymer ?
#
loop_
_entity_poly.entity_id
_entity_poly.type
_entity_poly.pdbx_seq_one_letter_code
_entity_poly.pdbx_strand_id
1 'polypeptide(L)'
;MAWLVAHSLLSFSHAHAEEEALARMLTLHLRSLASERPLPLSELHAHPSCPAPTAGSHTSPSAGVSPRSAIALRAERLFQQTSAALREGEWTHARLALEQTCEAALAVSEETRRRGAELLLSRWHAECEVLLRHLPATPPAAGDHARLLLLLHELGGALLLFGLLGVLPEPVVGLGALHEVAMAINEFGTTNRKTAVSMALWLGATDHERVHEALELLRRYQMCGEREDGSLVGEEERDAWADVGVRLCATLLLRTGRAEEALALLKRVAGEARTVHAFLSLFELSGRLPFPSNAPEARPRFTQEQMLEVLEAALRHPHHAAASEPHLLAWQLRTNLNFGHAHAPAPPFHCPPHPRPSPPPPLSLPPLSLPPPHPTPPRLLIVVPFVARERARLEAALRRWAVGGAYAPCASGAPALSVDLLLYLADPPGLGAEGWRLPLPRLLHGAHVCFRDISLRHANLTKEEQYYAGGWDNTGPNNLFYRLFFDPAVHDRYDVLMWMETDVYPIINNWLPLLYEEARAPRIFWRKGPSQQSDLAHGMVSTHHYHMNSAGLYRLGEPCFVALMERVQEEHPHAPHDVSTHLFLHDPRHFHIWKQHAHRFMYTDIVQNHLGEWTANEVLSTSPDTAFVHGKHYLSQDP
;
A
#
# COMPACT_ATOMS: atom_id res chain seq x y z
N MET A 1 1.72 48.93 0.67
CA MET A 1 1.46 47.48 0.45
C MET A 1 0.17 46.97 1.09
N ALA A 2 -0.49 47.73 1.97
CA ALA A 2 -1.85 47.44 2.46
C ALA A 2 -2.97 48.07 1.58
N TRP A 3 -2.71 48.34 0.30
CA TRP A 3 -3.62 49.09 -0.59
C TRP A 3 -3.96 48.35 -1.91
N LEU A 4 -3.55 47.10 -2.05
CA LEU A 4 -3.82 46.27 -3.25
C LEU A 4 -4.74 45.06 -2.99
N VAL A 5 -5.24 44.92 -1.75
CA VAL A 5 -6.21 43.87 -1.36
C VAL A 5 -7.65 44.41 -1.28
N ALA A 6 -7.86 45.71 -1.50
CA ALA A 6 -9.14 46.38 -1.26
C ALA A 6 -9.94 46.78 -2.51
N HIS A 7 -9.59 46.29 -3.72
CA HIS A 7 -10.25 46.74 -4.95
C HIS A 7 -10.79 45.67 -5.90
N SER A 8 -11.00 44.43 -5.42
CA SER A 8 -11.74 43.41 -6.20
C SER A 8 -12.93 42.82 -5.44
N LEU A 9 -13.35 43.44 -4.33
CA LEU A 9 -14.47 43.01 -3.48
C LEU A 9 -15.80 43.73 -3.73
N LEU A 10 -16.02 44.37 -4.89
CA LEU A 10 -17.30 45.03 -5.18
C LEU A 10 -17.73 44.87 -6.65
N SER A 11 -18.10 43.64 -6.98
CA SER A 11 -19.11 43.28 -7.99
C SER A 11 -19.81 42.01 -7.49
N PHE A 12 -20.74 42.19 -6.55
CA PHE A 12 -21.44 41.09 -5.89
C PHE A 12 -22.49 40.46 -6.83
N SER A 13 -22.24 39.23 -7.27
CA SER A 13 -23.26 38.31 -7.76
C SER A 13 -23.29 37.08 -6.84
N HIS A 14 -24.49 36.52 -6.62
CA HIS A 14 -24.74 35.37 -5.75
C HIS A 14 -24.03 34.07 -6.19
N ALA A 15 -23.32 34.04 -7.32
CA ALA A 15 -22.66 32.86 -7.87
C ALA A 15 -21.35 32.46 -7.13
N HIS A 16 -20.70 33.38 -6.41
CA HIS A 16 -19.35 33.14 -5.89
C HIS A 16 -19.29 32.30 -4.61
N ALA A 17 -20.34 32.32 -3.79
CA ALA A 17 -20.44 31.44 -2.61
C ALA A 17 -20.64 29.95 -3.01
N GLU A 18 -21.17 29.70 -4.21
CA GLU A 18 -21.43 28.36 -4.74
C GLU A 18 -20.17 27.72 -5.30
N GLU A 19 -19.38 28.48 -6.07
CA GLU A 19 -18.07 28.05 -6.56
C GLU A 19 -17.11 27.84 -5.39
N GLU A 20 -17.16 28.68 -4.36
CA GLU A 20 -16.32 28.52 -3.17
C GLU A 20 -16.74 27.31 -2.30
N ALA A 21 -18.04 27.03 -2.15
CA ALA A 21 -18.52 25.86 -1.41
C ALA A 21 -18.27 24.55 -2.17
N LEU A 22 -18.46 24.53 -3.49
CA LEU A 22 -18.22 23.38 -4.36
C LEU A 22 -16.71 23.11 -4.52
N ALA A 23 -15.88 24.14 -4.71
CA ALA A 23 -14.43 24.02 -4.75
C ALA A 23 -13.85 23.63 -3.38
N ARG A 24 -14.40 24.14 -2.26
CA ARG A 24 -14.03 23.65 -0.92
C ARG A 24 -14.49 22.21 -0.71
N MET A 25 -15.67 21.81 -1.17
CA MET A 25 -16.14 20.42 -1.12
C MET A 25 -15.25 19.46 -1.91
N LEU A 26 -14.90 19.80 -3.16
CA LEU A 26 -14.00 19.02 -4.01
C LEU A 26 -12.55 18.99 -3.47
N THR A 27 -12.03 20.14 -3.02
CA THR A 27 -10.69 20.24 -2.41
C THR A 27 -10.63 19.46 -1.10
N LEU A 28 -11.70 19.47 -0.31
CA LEU A 28 -11.79 18.64 0.88
C LEU A 28 -11.88 17.17 0.45
N HIS A 29 -12.73 16.77 -0.51
CA HIS A 29 -12.94 15.36 -0.90
C HIS A 29 -11.64 14.71 -1.39
N LEU A 30 -10.85 15.47 -2.16
CA LEU A 30 -9.50 15.08 -2.57
C LEU A 30 -8.51 15.01 -1.39
N ARG A 31 -8.70 15.83 -0.34
CA ARG A 31 -7.93 15.75 0.91
C ARG A 31 -8.36 14.61 1.86
N SER A 32 -9.60 14.10 1.83
CA SER A 32 -9.95 12.88 2.62
C SER A 32 -9.36 11.61 2.08
N LEU A 33 -9.06 11.57 0.78
CA LEU A 33 -8.29 10.48 0.21
C LEU A 33 -6.82 10.52 0.68
N ALA A 34 -6.40 11.53 1.46
CA ALA A 34 -5.00 11.86 1.72
C ALA A 34 -4.57 12.12 3.19
N SER A 35 -5.32 11.79 4.27
CA SER A 35 -4.77 11.97 5.64
C SER A 35 -5.38 11.03 6.70
N GLU A 36 -4.62 10.09 7.29
CA GLU A 36 -3.88 10.15 8.59
C GLU A 36 -4.71 9.85 9.87
N ARG A 37 -4.57 8.61 10.40
CA ARG A 37 -4.18 8.23 11.80
C ARG A 37 -4.39 6.73 12.08
N PRO A 38 -3.50 6.08 12.88
CA PRO A 38 -3.47 4.63 13.08
C PRO A 38 -4.48 4.09 14.12
N LEU A 39 -4.91 2.83 13.94
CA LEU A 39 -5.71 2.02 14.87
C LEU A 39 -4.83 1.33 15.92
N PRO A 40 -5.28 1.15 17.18
CA PRO A 40 -4.57 0.34 18.15
C PRO A 40 -4.91 -1.16 17.97
N LEU A 41 -3.89 -2.00 17.90
CA LEU A 41 -4.05 -3.46 17.99
C LEU A 41 -3.97 -3.87 19.47
N SER A 42 -5.04 -4.45 19.99
CA SER A 42 -5.04 -5.12 21.30
C SER A 42 -5.28 -6.61 21.13
N GLU A 43 -4.49 -7.38 21.89
CA GLU A 43 -4.31 -8.83 21.85
C GLU A 43 -5.62 -9.62 22.06
N LEU A 44 -5.90 -10.54 21.14
CA LEU A 44 -6.89 -11.60 21.34
C LEU A 44 -6.26 -12.70 22.22
N HIS A 45 -6.50 -12.63 23.53
CA HIS A 45 -6.23 -13.74 24.42
C HIS A 45 -7.13 -14.95 24.07
N ALA A 46 -6.48 -16.11 23.97
CA ALA A 46 -7.13 -17.41 23.81
C ALA A 46 -7.92 -17.78 25.08
N HIS A 47 -9.21 -18.13 24.90
CA HIS A 47 -9.92 -18.98 25.84
C HIS A 47 -10.06 -20.39 25.24
N PRO A 48 -9.84 -21.45 26.04
CA PRO A 48 -9.85 -22.82 25.57
C PRO A 48 -11.25 -23.44 25.62
N SER A 49 -11.41 -24.52 24.86
CA SER A 49 -12.48 -25.52 24.88
C SER A 49 -13.83 -25.19 24.22
N CYS A 50 -14.00 -25.66 22.99
CA CYS A 50 -15.29 -26.10 22.44
C CYS A 50 -15.08 -27.47 21.76
N PRO A 51 -15.94 -28.48 22.03
CA PRO A 51 -15.84 -29.80 21.40
C PRO A 51 -16.37 -29.77 19.96
N ALA A 52 -15.80 -30.62 19.12
CA ALA A 52 -16.14 -30.74 17.70
C ALA A 52 -17.60 -31.18 17.47
N PRO A 53 -18.35 -30.58 16.53
CA PRO A 53 -19.65 -31.08 16.15
C PRO A 53 -19.53 -32.24 15.15
N THR A 54 -20.29 -33.29 15.45
CA THR A 54 -20.53 -34.45 14.59
C THR A 54 -21.22 -34.06 13.28
N ALA A 55 -20.80 -34.71 12.19
CA ALA A 55 -21.30 -34.52 10.84
C ALA A 55 -22.82 -34.75 10.73
N GLY A 56 -23.56 -33.66 10.55
CA GLY A 56 -24.95 -33.64 10.08
C GLY A 56 -25.01 -33.12 8.65
N SER A 57 -25.85 -33.73 7.82
CA SER A 57 -26.04 -33.39 6.40
C SER A 57 -26.43 -31.92 6.22
N HIS A 58 -25.52 -31.13 5.63
CA HIS A 58 -25.82 -29.77 5.20
C HIS A 58 -26.62 -29.80 3.90
N THR A 59 -27.90 -29.47 3.99
CA THR A 59 -28.61 -28.82 2.89
C THR A 59 -27.96 -27.44 2.67
N SER A 60 -27.48 -27.20 1.45
CA SER A 60 -26.85 -25.93 1.08
C SER A 60 -27.83 -24.77 1.30
N PRO A 61 -27.48 -23.73 2.08
CA PRO A 61 -28.26 -22.51 2.10
C PRO A 61 -28.13 -21.85 0.72
N SER A 62 -29.27 -21.60 0.08
CA SER A 62 -29.36 -20.73 -1.10
C SER A 62 -28.57 -19.44 -0.84
N ALA A 63 -27.75 -19.01 -1.80
CA ALA A 63 -26.88 -17.83 -1.71
C ALA A 63 -27.66 -16.59 -1.23
N GLY A 64 -27.64 -16.36 0.08
CA GLY A 64 -28.41 -15.34 0.76
C GLY A 64 -27.71 -14.00 0.70
N VAL A 65 -28.39 -12.99 0.16
CA VAL A 65 -28.11 -11.60 0.51
C VAL A 65 -28.20 -11.53 2.03
N SER A 66 -27.12 -11.13 2.71
CA SER A 66 -27.17 -10.91 4.15
C SER A 66 -28.32 -9.95 4.45
N PRO A 67 -29.26 -10.29 5.35
CA PRO A 67 -30.34 -9.39 5.68
C PRO A 67 -29.74 -8.06 6.11
N ARG A 68 -30.18 -6.96 5.47
CA ARG A 68 -29.65 -5.65 5.79
C ARG A 68 -29.93 -5.32 7.24
N SER A 69 -28.99 -4.64 7.92
CA SER A 69 -29.26 -4.23 9.29
C SER A 69 -30.51 -3.35 9.34
N ALA A 70 -31.27 -3.46 10.42
CA ALA A 70 -32.44 -2.61 10.64
C ALA A 70 -32.07 -1.11 10.59
N ILE A 71 -30.82 -0.78 10.95
CA ILE A 71 -30.29 0.58 10.93
C ILE A 71 -30.09 1.06 9.48
N ALA A 72 -29.46 0.26 8.61
CA ALA A 72 -29.29 0.61 7.20
C ALA A 72 -30.63 0.74 6.46
N LEU A 73 -31.59 -0.15 6.73
CA LEU A 73 -32.95 -0.04 6.17
C LEU A 73 -33.69 1.20 6.66
N ARG A 74 -33.50 1.59 7.93
CA ARG A 74 -34.05 2.84 8.47
C ARG A 74 -33.43 4.05 7.80
N ALA A 75 -32.11 4.09 7.68
CA ALA A 75 -31.39 5.19 7.04
C ALA A 75 -31.84 5.39 5.58
N GLU A 76 -31.97 4.31 4.81
CA GLU A 76 -32.46 4.40 3.43
C GLU A 76 -33.89 4.94 3.35
N ARG A 77 -34.79 4.46 4.21
CA ARG A 77 -36.19 4.94 4.21
C ARG A 77 -36.26 6.44 4.51
N LEU A 78 -35.46 6.92 5.48
CA LEU A 78 -35.38 8.34 5.83
C LEU A 78 -34.78 9.16 4.69
N PHE A 79 -33.80 8.61 3.98
CA PHE A 79 -33.23 9.23 2.78
C PHE A 79 -34.28 9.37 1.66
N GLN A 80 -35.09 8.34 1.42
CA GLN A 80 -36.20 8.39 0.45
C GLN A 80 -37.26 9.42 0.86
N GLN A 81 -37.63 9.46 2.15
CA GLN A 81 -38.56 10.47 2.68
C GLN A 81 -38.03 11.89 2.49
N THR A 82 -36.73 12.10 2.70
CA THR A 82 -36.08 13.38 2.43
C THR A 82 -36.24 13.77 0.96
N SER A 83 -35.96 12.86 0.04
CA SER A 83 -36.09 13.10 -1.40
C SER A 83 -37.54 13.43 -1.80
N ALA A 84 -38.52 12.67 -1.32
CA ALA A 84 -39.92 12.88 -1.62
C ALA A 84 -40.40 14.25 -1.11
N ALA A 85 -40.06 14.59 0.14
CA ALA A 85 -40.39 15.86 0.75
C ALA A 85 -39.77 17.06 -0.01
N LEU A 86 -38.51 16.95 -0.46
CA LEU A 86 -37.87 17.98 -1.28
C LEU A 86 -38.59 18.17 -2.62
N ARG A 87 -39.00 17.07 -3.26
CA ARG A 87 -39.74 17.11 -4.52
C ARG A 87 -41.11 17.77 -4.36
N GLU A 88 -41.80 17.48 -3.25
CA GLU A 88 -43.15 17.98 -2.95
C GLU A 88 -43.15 19.39 -2.32
N GLY A 89 -41.97 19.93 -1.97
CA GLY A 89 -41.83 21.23 -1.33
C GLY A 89 -42.19 21.22 0.17
N GLU A 90 -42.12 20.07 0.84
CA GLU A 90 -42.38 19.88 2.27
C GLU A 90 -41.10 20.09 3.10
N TRP A 91 -40.58 21.32 3.16
CA TRP A 91 -39.25 21.64 3.73
C TRP A 91 -39.03 21.21 5.17
N THR A 92 -40.03 21.41 6.04
CA THR A 92 -39.95 20.97 7.43
C THR A 92 -39.79 19.45 7.52
N HIS A 93 -40.50 18.72 6.65
CA HIS A 93 -40.42 17.27 6.60
C HIS A 93 -39.07 16.81 6.02
N ALA A 94 -38.61 17.44 4.94
CA ALA A 94 -37.30 17.17 4.34
C ALA A 94 -36.15 17.38 5.33
N ARG A 95 -36.19 18.49 6.09
CA ARG A 95 -35.18 18.79 7.12
C ARG A 95 -35.16 17.73 8.22
N LEU A 96 -36.33 17.39 8.77
CA LEU A 96 -36.44 16.38 9.83
C LEU A 96 -35.98 15.00 9.35
N ALA A 97 -36.38 14.60 8.13
CA ALA A 97 -35.98 13.34 7.55
C ALA A 97 -34.46 13.29 7.26
N LEU A 98 -33.87 14.39 6.80
CA LEU A 98 -32.43 14.46 6.58
C LEU A 98 -31.66 14.36 7.90
N GLU A 99 -32.10 15.07 8.94
CA GLU A 99 -31.48 15.03 10.28
C GLU A 99 -31.46 13.60 10.82
N GLN A 100 -32.61 12.92 10.75
CA GLN A 100 -32.71 11.52 11.14
C GLN A 100 -31.87 10.58 10.24
N THR A 101 -31.68 10.92 8.97
CA THR A 101 -30.80 10.18 8.06
C THR A 101 -29.34 10.33 8.48
N CYS A 102 -28.90 11.56 8.82
CA CYS A 102 -27.55 11.83 9.31
C CYS A 102 -27.26 11.02 10.58
N GLU A 103 -28.19 11.03 11.55
CA GLU A 103 -28.09 10.26 12.79
C GLU A 103 -28.06 8.75 12.54
N ALA A 104 -28.94 8.24 11.66
CA ALA A 104 -28.98 6.81 11.35
C ALA A 104 -27.70 6.32 10.66
N ALA A 105 -27.14 7.11 9.75
CA ALA A 105 -25.86 6.81 9.10
C ALA A 105 -24.69 6.85 10.10
N LEU A 106 -24.71 7.78 11.06
CA LEU A 106 -23.73 7.81 12.15
C LEU A 106 -23.85 6.55 13.01
N ALA A 107 -25.06 6.08 13.33
CA ALA A 107 -25.26 4.84 14.06
C ALA A 107 -24.70 3.60 13.30
N VAL A 108 -24.83 3.56 11.96
CA VAL A 108 -24.14 2.54 11.15
C VAL A 108 -22.62 2.69 11.26
N SER A 109 -22.10 3.91 11.30
CA SER A 109 -20.68 4.17 11.52
C SER A 109 -20.18 3.67 12.86
N GLU A 110 -20.94 3.83 13.94
CA GLU A 110 -20.51 3.37 15.27
C GLU A 110 -20.40 1.84 15.32
N GLU A 111 -21.32 1.14 14.68
CA GLU A 111 -21.25 -0.32 14.52
C GLU A 111 -20.06 -0.74 13.64
N THR A 112 -19.75 0.07 12.62
CA THR A 112 -18.63 -0.14 11.70
C THR A 112 -17.29 0.33 12.29
N ARG A 113 -17.29 1.13 13.37
CA ARG A 113 -16.10 1.70 14.04
C ARG A 113 -15.09 0.61 14.45
N ARG A 114 -15.57 -0.62 14.68
CA ARG A 114 -14.74 -1.82 14.89
C ARG A 114 -13.85 -2.22 13.69
N ARG A 115 -14.01 -1.59 12.51
CA ARG A 115 -13.38 -1.99 11.24
C ARG A 115 -12.65 -0.86 10.50
N GLY A 116 -12.45 0.31 11.11
CA GLY A 116 -11.57 1.36 10.56
C GLY A 116 -12.18 2.34 9.54
N ALA A 117 -13.51 2.39 9.38
CA ALA A 117 -14.19 3.33 8.46
C ALA A 117 -14.55 4.71 9.08
N GLU A 118 -14.08 5.00 10.29
CA GLU A 118 -14.54 6.13 11.12
C GLU A 118 -14.28 7.50 10.49
N LEU A 119 -13.12 7.70 9.87
CA LEU A 119 -12.76 8.98 9.28
C LEU A 119 -13.67 9.36 8.10
N LEU A 120 -13.96 8.40 7.22
CA LEU A 120 -14.81 8.61 6.04
C LEU A 120 -16.25 8.93 6.44
N LEU A 121 -16.77 8.26 7.47
CA LEU A 121 -18.14 8.47 7.94
C LEU A 121 -18.30 9.72 8.81
N SER A 122 -17.31 10.06 9.63
CA SER A 122 -17.28 11.32 10.38
C SER A 122 -17.28 12.52 9.44
N ARG A 123 -16.56 12.39 8.32
CA ARG A 123 -16.53 13.39 7.28
C ARG A 123 -17.85 13.49 6.52
N TRP A 124 -18.42 12.34 6.12
CA TRP A 124 -19.74 12.32 5.49
C TRP A 124 -20.80 12.97 6.40
N HIS A 125 -20.72 12.72 7.72
CA HIS A 125 -21.59 13.36 8.70
C HIS A 125 -21.42 14.89 8.71
N ALA A 126 -20.19 15.39 8.65
CA ALA A 126 -19.93 16.82 8.53
C ALA A 126 -20.53 17.43 7.24
N GLU A 127 -20.52 16.69 6.13
CA GLU A 127 -21.17 17.10 4.88
C GLU A 127 -22.72 17.10 5.02
N CYS A 128 -23.28 16.13 5.74
CA CYS A 128 -24.69 16.07 6.09
C CYS A 128 -25.14 17.29 6.91
N GLU A 129 -24.35 17.67 7.92
CA GLU A 129 -24.54 18.89 8.73
C GLU A 129 -24.43 20.19 7.93
N VAL A 130 -23.57 20.22 6.91
CA VAL A 130 -23.51 21.35 5.98
C VAL A 130 -24.82 21.44 5.19
N LEU A 131 -25.33 20.34 4.65
CA LEU A 131 -26.60 20.35 3.91
C LEU A 131 -27.79 20.76 4.79
N LEU A 132 -27.85 20.27 6.04
CA LEU A 132 -28.88 20.65 7.02
C LEU A 132 -28.90 22.16 7.29
N ARG A 133 -27.74 22.82 7.30
CA ARG A 133 -27.65 24.28 7.46
C ARG A 133 -28.11 25.06 6.21
N HIS A 134 -28.04 24.43 5.03
CA HIS A 134 -28.48 25.04 3.78
C HIS A 134 -29.96 24.80 3.47
N LEU A 135 -30.64 23.88 4.16
CA LEU A 135 -32.08 23.69 4.04
C LEU A 135 -32.82 24.87 4.71
N PRO A 136 -33.48 25.74 3.93
CA PRO A 136 -34.16 26.90 4.46
C PRO A 136 -35.38 26.48 5.30
N ALA A 137 -35.68 27.25 6.34
CA ALA A 137 -36.88 27.04 7.17
C ALA A 137 -38.17 27.40 6.42
N THR A 138 -38.07 28.11 5.29
CA THR A 138 -39.18 28.55 4.45
C THR A 138 -39.00 28.01 3.02
N PRO A 139 -40.09 27.82 2.27
CA PRO A 139 -40.01 27.35 0.90
C PRO A 139 -39.13 28.25 0.01
N PRO A 140 -38.06 27.72 -0.58
CA PRO A 140 -37.23 28.43 -1.53
C PRO A 140 -37.88 28.47 -2.92
N ALA A 141 -37.23 29.12 -3.88
CA ALA A 141 -37.74 29.18 -5.25
C ALA A 141 -37.61 27.82 -5.95
N ALA A 142 -38.39 27.56 -7.00
CA ALA A 142 -38.38 26.28 -7.72
C ALA A 142 -36.97 25.83 -8.16
N GLY A 143 -36.07 26.78 -8.50
CA GLY A 143 -34.68 26.48 -8.86
C GLY A 143 -33.84 25.88 -7.72
N ASP A 144 -34.21 26.12 -6.47
CA ASP A 144 -33.50 25.62 -5.30
C ASP A 144 -33.82 24.14 -5.00
N HIS A 145 -34.97 23.62 -5.48
CA HIS A 145 -35.34 22.20 -5.34
C HIS A 145 -34.33 21.30 -6.06
N ALA A 146 -34.05 21.60 -7.34
CA ALA A 146 -33.11 20.83 -8.16
C ALA A 146 -31.71 20.81 -7.53
N ARG A 147 -31.27 21.95 -6.99
CA ARG A 147 -29.97 22.08 -6.34
C ARG A 147 -29.88 21.27 -5.03
N LEU A 148 -30.92 21.31 -4.20
CA LEU A 148 -30.94 20.56 -2.95
C LEU A 148 -31.03 19.04 -3.22
N LEU A 149 -31.75 18.63 -4.26
CA LEU A 149 -31.76 17.24 -4.71
C LEU A 149 -30.38 16.81 -5.24
N LEU A 150 -29.65 17.66 -5.96
CA LEU A 150 -28.27 17.41 -6.37
C LEU A 150 -27.33 17.22 -5.16
N LEU A 151 -27.45 18.06 -4.13
CA LEU A 151 -26.67 17.91 -2.90
C LEU A 151 -27.05 16.65 -2.11
N LEU A 152 -28.34 16.30 -2.07
CA LEU A 152 -28.79 15.03 -1.48
C LEU A 152 -28.21 13.83 -2.25
N HIS A 153 -28.12 13.95 -3.57
CA HIS A 153 -27.50 12.97 -4.46
C HIS A 153 -25.97 12.88 -4.24
N GLU A 154 -25.27 13.98 -3.92
CA GLU A 154 -23.91 13.99 -3.34
C GLU A 154 -23.77 13.11 -2.12
N LEU A 155 -24.59 13.36 -1.09
CA LEU A 155 -24.53 12.57 0.14
C LEU A 155 -24.85 11.09 -0.09
N GLY A 156 -25.92 10.79 -0.82
CA GLY A 156 -26.35 9.42 -1.08
C GLY A 156 -25.37 8.64 -1.98
N GLY A 157 -24.81 9.32 -2.98
CA GLY A 157 -23.83 8.73 -3.90
C GLY A 157 -22.56 8.28 -3.18
N ALA A 158 -22.06 9.08 -2.23
CA ALA A 158 -20.90 8.70 -1.42
C ALA A 158 -21.16 7.44 -0.58
N LEU A 159 -22.31 7.36 0.10
CA LEU A 159 -22.68 6.19 0.91
C LEU A 159 -22.86 4.92 0.08
N LEU A 160 -23.47 5.04 -1.10
CA LEU A 160 -23.59 3.91 -2.02
C LEU A 160 -22.20 3.47 -2.49
N LEU A 161 -21.33 4.41 -2.86
CA LEU A 161 -19.97 4.11 -3.30
C LEU A 161 -19.16 3.42 -2.20
N PHE A 162 -19.27 3.85 -0.95
CA PHE A 162 -18.63 3.18 0.19
C PHE A 162 -19.12 1.74 0.39
N GLY A 163 -20.43 1.49 0.19
CA GLY A 163 -20.97 0.13 0.19
C GLY A 163 -20.45 -0.73 -0.97
N LEU A 164 -20.42 -0.18 -2.19
CA LEU A 164 -19.88 -0.87 -3.37
C LEU A 164 -18.37 -1.10 -3.26
N LEU A 165 -17.63 -0.18 -2.65
CA LEU A 165 -16.21 -0.30 -2.35
C LEU A 165 -15.93 -1.07 -1.05
N GLY A 166 -16.96 -1.64 -0.40
CA GLY A 166 -16.78 -2.57 0.73
C GLY A 166 -16.16 -1.91 1.96
N VAL A 167 -16.08 -0.58 1.95
CA VAL A 167 -15.74 0.25 3.11
C VAL A 167 -16.82 0.10 4.17
N LEU A 168 -18.07 0.01 3.72
CA LEU A 168 -19.21 -0.35 4.55
C LEU A 168 -19.58 -1.82 4.31
N PRO A 169 -19.98 -2.56 5.37
CA PRO A 169 -20.40 -3.96 5.24
C PRO A 169 -21.65 -4.10 4.36
N GLU A 170 -22.45 -3.03 4.26
CA GLU A 170 -23.63 -2.92 3.43
C GLU A 170 -23.89 -1.46 3.05
N PRO A 171 -24.57 -1.19 1.92
CA PRO A 171 -24.94 0.17 1.55
C PRO A 171 -25.95 0.76 2.54
N VAL A 172 -25.63 1.95 3.07
CA VAL A 172 -26.56 2.74 3.92
C VAL A 172 -27.68 3.32 3.07
N VAL A 173 -27.33 3.86 1.90
CA VAL A 173 -28.28 4.27 0.85
C VAL A 173 -28.23 3.24 -0.26
N GLY A 174 -29.36 2.59 -0.51
CA GLY A 174 -29.45 1.59 -1.57
C GLY A 174 -29.58 2.21 -2.96
N LEU A 175 -29.42 1.35 -3.96
CA LEU A 175 -29.52 1.71 -5.38
C LEU A 175 -30.89 2.30 -5.75
N GLY A 176 -31.97 1.76 -5.17
CA GLY A 176 -33.34 2.23 -5.42
C GLY A 176 -33.53 3.66 -4.95
N ALA A 177 -33.13 3.95 -3.71
CA ALA A 177 -33.23 5.29 -3.15
C ALA A 177 -32.41 6.33 -3.95
N LEU A 178 -31.19 5.98 -4.38
CA LEU A 178 -30.39 6.90 -5.19
C LEU A 178 -30.98 7.12 -6.60
N HIS A 179 -31.62 6.10 -7.18
CA HIS A 179 -32.34 6.22 -8.45
C HIS A 179 -33.54 7.15 -8.34
N GLU A 180 -34.32 7.07 -7.26
CA GLU A 180 -35.46 7.97 -7.02
C GLU A 180 -35.03 9.44 -6.96
N VAL A 181 -33.93 9.74 -6.26
CA VAL A 181 -33.35 11.10 -6.26
C VAL A 181 -32.92 11.51 -7.66
N ALA A 182 -32.27 10.62 -8.41
CA ALA A 182 -31.82 10.91 -9.77
C ALA A 182 -32.99 11.17 -10.73
N MET A 183 -34.08 10.42 -10.60
CA MET A 183 -35.32 10.66 -11.37
C MET A 183 -35.95 12.00 -11.01
N ALA A 184 -36.01 12.35 -9.72
CA ALA A 184 -36.50 13.65 -9.27
C ALA A 184 -35.64 14.79 -9.85
N ILE A 185 -34.32 14.68 -9.85
CA ILE A 185 -33.41 15.65 -10.49
C ILE A 185 -33.71 15.79 -11.99
N ASN A 186 -33.94 14.68 -12.69
CA ASN A 186 -34.25 14.67 -14.12
C ASN A 186 -35.61 15.34 -14.43
N GLU A 187 -36.60 15.24 -13.54
CA GLU A 187 -37.89 15.95 -13.67
C GLU A 187 -37.72 17.48 -13.69
N PHE A 188 -36.68 18.01 -13.04
CA PHE A 188 -36.32 19.44 -13.10
C PHE A 188 -35.48 19.81 -14.34
N GLY A 189 -35.27 18.88 -15.28
CA GLY A 189 -34.56 19.12 -16.53
C GLY A 189 -33.03 19.19 -16.39
N THR A 190 -32.48 18.77 -15.24
CA THR A 190 -31.05 18.91 -14.93
C THR A 190 -30.36 17.56 -14.80
N THR A 191 -30.21 16.81 -15.89
CA THR A 191 -29.45 15.55 -15.83
C THR A 191 -27.98 15.82 -16.11
N ASN A 192 -27.16 15.73 -15.06
CA ASN A 192 -25.71 15.80 -15.18
C ASN A 192 -25.10 14.38 -15.26
N ARG A 193 -23.79 14.35 -15.53
CA ARG A 193 -22.95 13.14 -15.57
C ARG A 193 -23.19 12.18 -14.40
N LYS A 194 -23.23 12.72 -13.20
CA LYS A 194 -23.43 11.95 -11.98
C LYS A 194 -24.84 11.32 -11.88
N THR A 195 -25.86 12.10 -12.20
CA THR A 195 -27.26 11.63 -12.23
C THR A 195 -27.40 10.50 -13.23
N ALA A 196 -26.78 10.65 -14.40
CA ALA A 196 -26.71 9.61 -15.43
C ALA A 196 -26.04 8.32 -14.94
N VAL A 197 -24.92 8.41 -14.21
CA VAL A 197 -24.28 7.23 -13.59
C VAL A 197 -25.24 6.52 -12.63
N SER A 198 -25.93 7.23 -11.76
CA SER A 198 -26.84 6.62 -10.78
C SER A 198 -28.05 5.96 -11.44
N MET A 199 -28.60 6.58 -12.48
CA MET A 199 -29.67 6.00 -13.28
C MET A 199 -29.19 4.74 -14.02
N ALA A 200 -28.06 4.80 -14.71
CA ALA A 200 -27.47 3.65 -15.42
C ALA A 200 -27.15 2.50 -14.47
N LEU A 201 -26.66 2.83 -13.27
CA LEU A 201 -26.32 1.87 -12.24
C LEU A 201 -27.55 1.09 -11.76
N TRP A 202 -28.66 1.80 -11.52
CA TRP A 202 -29.93 1.16 -11.15
C TRP A 202 -30.48 0.31 -12.30
N LEU A 203 -30.54 0.86 -13.52
CA LEU A 203 -31.02 0.16 -14.71
C LEU A 203 -30.28 -1.17 -14.92
N GLY A 204 -28.95 -1.12 -14.88
CA GLY A 204 -28.11 -2.29 -15.09
C GLY A 204 -28.09 -3.29 -13.92
N ALA A 205 -28.54 -2.88 -12.72
CA ALA A 205 -28.60 -3.73 -11.55
C ALA A 205 -29.95 -4.45 -11.40
N THR A 206 -31.06 -3.81 -11.81
CA THR A 206 -32.42 -4.31 -11.57
C THR A 206 -32.97 -5.13 -12.73
N ASP A 207 -32.61 -4.78 -13.97
CA ASP A 207 -33.20 -5.39 -15.16
C ASP A 207 -32.14 -5.64 -16.24
N HIS A 208 -31.96 -6.92 -16.59
CA HIS A 208 -31.01 -7.33 -17.61
C HIS A 208 -31.37 -6.78 -19.01
N GLU A 209 -32.67 -6.62 -19.31
CA GLU A 209 -33.12 -6.10 -20.61
C GLU A 209 -32.82 -4.60 -20.75
N ARG A 210 -32.66 -3.90 -19.63
CA ARG A 210 -32.39 -2.45 -19.59
C ARG A 210 -30.90 -2.10 -19.52
N VAL A 211 -30.01 -3.09 -19.57
CA VAL A 211 -28.55 -2.83 -19.59
C VAL A 211 -28.16 -2.03 -20.83
N HIS A 212 -28.84 -2.22 -21.97
CA HIS A 212 -28.58 -1.42 -23.16
C HIS A 212 -28.96 0.07 -22.96
N GLU A 213 -30.09 0.33 -22.32
CA GLU A 213 -30.52 1.69 -21.96
C GLU A 213 -29.51 2.36 -21.02
N ALA A 214 -28.99 1.60 -20.04
CA ALA A 214 -27.95 2.08 -19.14
C ALA A 214 -26.66 2.46 -19.88
N LEU A 215 -26.22 1.65 -20.84
CA LEU A 215 -25.04 1.93 -21.68
C LEU A 215 -25.23 3.16 -22.55
N GLU A 216 -26.39 3.31 -23.20
CA GLU A 216 -26.70 4.49 -24.01
C GLU A 216 -26.76 5.76 -23.16
N LEU A 217 -27.26 5.67 -21.94
CA LEU A 217 -27.24 6.78 -21.00
C LEU A 217 -25.79 7.18 -20.66
N LEU A 218 -24.92 6.24 -20.32
CA LEU A 218 -23.51 6.55 -20.03
C LEU A 218 -22.78 7.15 -21.24
N ARG A 219 -23.03 6.64 -22.45
CA ARG A 219 -22.47 7.17 -23.70
C ARG A 219 -22.90 8.60 -23.97
N ARG A 220 -24.20 8.90 -23.83
CA ARG A 220 -24.76 10.26 -23.98
C ARG A 220 -24.05 11.28 -23.09
N TYR A 221 -23.61 10.86 -21.91
CA TYR A 221 -22.89 11.70 -20.95
C TYR A 221 -21.36 11.56 -21.00
N GLN A 222 -20.83 10.93 -22.07
CA GLN A 222 -19.39 10.73 -22.31
C GLN A 222 -18.67 9.94 -21.21
N MET A 223 -19.40 9.07 -20.50
CA MET A 223 -18.89 8.28 -19.38
C MET A 223 -18.27 6.96 -19.81
N CYS A 224 -18.42 6.57 -21.08
CA CYS A 224 -17.76 5.40 -21.66
C CYS A 224 -16.45 5.77 -22.40
N GLY A 225 -15.90 6.97 -22.16
CA GLY A 225 -14.61 7.38 -22.73
C GLY A 225 -14.61 7.79 -24.20
N GLU A 226 -15.79 8.02 -24.81
CA GLU A 226 -15.91 8.47 -26.21
C GLU A 226 -16.66 9.80 -26.26
N ARG A 227 -16.06 10.82 -26.88
CA ARG A 227 -16.80 11.97 -27.42
C ARG A 227 -17.34 11.59 -28.80
N GLU A 228 -18.37 12.29 -29.27
CA GLU A 228 -18.99 12.05 -30.59
C GLU A 228 -18.01 12.17 -31.76
N ASP A 229 -16.92 12.93 -31.57
CA ASP A 229 -15.84 13.11 -32.55
C ASP A 229 -14.71 12.07 -32.42
N GLY A 230 -14.86 11.08 -31.53
CA GLY A 230 -13.83 10.09 -31.22
C GLY A 230 -12.66 10.64 -30.39
N SER A 231 -12.69 11.92 -30.01
CA SER A 231 -11.70 12.50 -29.11
C SER A 231 -11.99 12.14 -27.65
N LEU A 232 -10.97 12.24 -26.80
CA LEU A 232 -11.10 11.96 -25.39
C LEU A 232 -11.51 13.23 -24.65
N VAL A 233 -12.30 13.06 -23.58
CA VAL A 233 -12.49 14.11 -22.58
C VAL A 233 -11.13 14.41 -21.97
N GLY A 234 -10.67 15.66 -22.14
CA GLY A 234 -9.39 16.13 -21.61
C GLY A 234 -9.31 15.92 -20.10
N GLU A 235 -8.10 15.71 -19.58
CA GLU A 235 -7.89 15.34 -18.18
C GLU A 235 -8.42 16.39 -17.19
N GLU A 236 -8.38 17.67 -17.55
CA GLU A 236 -8.96 18.77 -16.77
C GLU A 236 -10.50 18.70 -16.67
N GLU A 237 -11.15 17.96 -17.57
CA GLU A 237 -12.60 17.74 -17.57
C GLU A 237 -13.00 16.38 -16.97
N ARG A 238 -12.04 15.53 -16.55
CA ARG A 238 -12.34 14.25 -15.89
C ARG A 238 -12.57 14.47 -14.40
N ASP A 239 -13.83 14.47 -14.02
CA ASP A 239 -14.24 14.38 -12.62
C ASP A 239 -14.21 12.92 -12.12
N ALA A 240 -14.32 12.72 -10.81
CA ALA A 240 -14.36 11.39 -10.21
C ALA A 240 -15.54 10.53 -10.71
N TRP A 241 -16.61 11.17 -11.21
CA TRP A 241 -17.77 10.47 -11.75
C TRP A 241 -17.52 9.92 -13.14
N ALA A 242 -16.65 10.55 -13.94
CA ALA A 242 -16.19 10.00 -15.20
C ALA A 242 -15.50 8.65 -15.00
N ASP A 243 -14.63 8.54 -13.98
CA ASP A 243 -13.96 7.28 -13.65
C ASP A 243 -14.95 6.21 -13.18
N VAL A 244 -15.91 6.55 -12.31
CA VAL A 244 -16.98 5.63 -11.89
C VAL A 244 -17.84 5.21 -13.10
N GLY A 245 -18.14 6.15 -13.98
CA GLY A 245 -18.91 5.94 -15.19
C GLY A 245 -18.23 4.98 -16.17
N VAL A 246 -16.92 5.11 -16.37
CA VAL A 246 -16.12 4.18 -17.20
C VAL A 246 -16.21 2.77 -16.63
N ARG A 247 -16.05 2.62 -15.32
CA ARG A 247 -16.10 1.32 -14.63
C ARG A 247 -17.46 0.67 -14.76
N LEU A 248 -18.50 1.46 -14.58
CA LEU A 248 -19.87 1.00 -14.76
C LEU A 248 -20.09 0.59 -16.21
N CYS A 249 -19.64 1.39 -17.17
CA CYS A 249 -19.74 1.07 -18.60
C CYS A 249 -19.05 -0.25 -18.94
N ALA A 250 -17.80 -0.44 -18.51
CA ALA A 250 -17.06 -1.69 -18.70
C ALA A 250 -17.79 -2.89 -18.05
N THR A 251 -18.35 -2.71 -16.86
CA THR A 251 -19.11 -3.78 -16.19
C THR A 251 -20.40 -4.12 -16.94
N LEU A 252 -21.14 -3.12 -17.41
CA LEU A 252 -22.37 -3.33 -18.18
C LEU A 252 -22.08 -3.99 -19.53
N LEU A 253 -21.00 -3.60 -20.22
CA LEU A 253 -20.54 -4.27 -21.43
C LEU A 253 -20.25 -5.75 -21.16
N LEU A 254 -19.51 -6.05 -20.09
CA LEU A 254 -19.19 -7.41 -19.66
C LEU A 254 -20.46 -8.23 -19.37
N ARG A 255 -21.47 -7.63 -18.71
CA ARG A 255 -22.77 -8.28 -18.44
C ARG A 255 -23.53 -8.65 -19.71
N THR A 256 -23.42 -7.81 -20.75
CA THR A 256 -24.05 -8.08 -22.06
C THR A 256 -23.26 -9.03 -22.96
N GLY A 257 -22.20 -9.67 -22.44
CA GLY A 257 -21.33 -10.56 -23.24
C GLY A 257 -20.38 -9.81 -24.17
N ARG A 258 -20.25 -8.49 -24.04
CA ARG A 258 -19.37 -7.63 -24.86
C ARG A 258 -18.01 -7.45 -24.20
N ALA A 259 -17.37 -8.56 -23.83
CA ALA A 259 -16.13 -8.56 -23.07
C ALA A 259 -14.98 -7.85 -23.80
N GLU A 260 -14.87 -8.00 -25.12
CA GLU A 260 -13.86 -7.34 -25.94
C GLU A 260 -13.98 -5.82 -25.92
N GLU A 261 -15.20 -5.30 -25.95
CA GLU A 261 -15.45 -3.86 -25.87
C GLU A 261 -15.15 -3.31 -24.47
N ALA A 262 -15.52 -4.06 -23.44
CA ALA A 262 -15.17 -3.73 -22.07
C ALA A 262 -13.64 -3.68 -21.89
N LEU A 263 -12.93 -4.67 -22.44
CA LEU A 263 -11.48 -4.76 -22.41
C LEU A 263 -10.82 -3.60 -23.19
N ALA A 264 -11.31 -3.29 -24.38
CA ALA A 264 -10.82 -2.16 -25.18
C ALA A 264 -11.02 -0.82 -24.45
N LEU A 265 -12.18 -0.62 -23.82
CA LEU A 265 -12.45 0.55 -22.99
C LEU A 265 -11.45 0.66 -21.83
N LEU A 266 -11.26 -0.42 -21.06
CA LEU A 266 -10.35 -0.43 -19.93
C LEU A 266 -8.89 -0.20 -20.34
N LYS A 267 -8.41 -0.86 -21.41
CA LYS A 267 -7.05 -0.66 -21.94
C LYS A 267 -6.78 0.80 -22.31
N ARG A 268 -7.74 1.43 -22.99
CA ARG A 268 -7.66 2.83 -23.41
C ARG A 268 -7.54 3.75 -22.18
N VAL A 269 -8.45 3.61 -21.21
CA VAL A 269 -8.44 4.43 -20.00
C VAL A 269 -7.19 4.18 -19.15
N ALA A 270 -6.75 2.92 -19.03
CA ALA A 270 -5.56 2.55 -18.29
C ALA A 270 -4.27 3.10 -18.92
N GLY A 271 -4.18 3.12 -20.25
CA GLY A 271 -3.04 3.70 -20.98
C GLY A 271 -2.89 5.22 -20.79
N GLU A 272 -3.93 5.91 -20.34
CA GLU A 272 -3.96 7.36 -20.12
C GLU A 272 -3.95 7.75 -18.64
N ALA A 273 -4.23 6.82 -17.73
CA ALA A 273 -4.25 7.09 -16.30
C ALA A 273 -2.85 7.50 -15.82
N ARG A 274 -2.74 8.53 -14.97
CA ARG A 274 -1.45 8.92 -14.37
C ARG A 274 -1.04 8.05 -13.19
N THR A 275 -1.99 7.39 -12.54
CA THR A 275 -1.74 6.59 -11.32
C THR A 275 -2.21 5.15 -11.47
N VAL A 276 -1.46 4.24 -10.86
CA VAL A 276 -1.75 2.79 -10.84
C VAL A 276 -3.04 2.50 -10.07
N HIS A 277 -3.33 3.32 -9.07
CA HIS A 277 -4.56 3.25 -8.26
C HIS A 277 -5.83 3.45 -9.09
N ALA A 278 -5.79 4.37 -10.07
CA ALA A 278 -6.90 4.56 -11.00
C ALA A 278 -7.17 3.29 -11.81
N PHE A 279 -6.13 2.53 -12.17
CA PHE A 279 -6.22 1.27 -12.92
C PHE A 279 -6.81 0.11 -12.08
N LEU A 280 -6.30 -0.11 -10.85
CA LEU A 280 -6.72 -1.25 -10.01
C LEU A 280 -8.18 -1.17 -9.58
N SER A 281 -8.60 0.03 -9.26
CA SER A 281 -9.97 0.31 -8.87
C SER A 281 -10.97 0.14 -10.03
N LEU A 282 -10.50 -0.07 -11.28
CA LEU A 282 -11.37 -0.42 -12.42
C LEU A 282 -11.97 -1.82 -12.31
N PHE A 283 -11.30 -2.76 -11.66
CA PHE A 283 -11.74 -4.16 -11.62
C PHE A 283 -12.69 -4.47 -10.45
N GLU A 284 -12.60 -3.71 -9.35
CA GLU A 284 -13.35 -4.00 -8.12
C GLU A 284 -14.87 -3.84 -8.29
N LEU A 285 -15.31 -2.87 -9.10
CA LEU A 285 -16.74 -2.59 -9.29
C LEU A 285 -17.47 -3.78 -9.94
N SER A 286 -16.81 -4.45 -10.89
CA SER A 286 -17.40 -5.55 -11.66
C SER A 286 -17.84 -6.74 -10.78
N GLY A 287 -17.08 -7.03 -9.72
CA GLY A 287 -17.36 -8.13 -8.80
C GLY A 287 -18.44 -7.83 -7.76
N ARG A 288 -18.77 -6.54 -7.56
CA ARG A 288 -19.58 -6.06 -6.43
C ARG A 288 -20.92 -5.46 -6.83
N LEU A 289 -21.13 -5.19 -8.12
CA LEU A 289 -22.45 -4.79 -8.60
C LEU A 289 -23.45 -5.95 -8.42
N PRO A 290 -24.62 -5.70 -7.80
CA PRO A 290 -25.64 -6.74 -7.64
C PRO A 290 -26.14 -7.20 -9.02
N PHE A 291 -26.45 -8.49 -9.10
CA PHE A 291 -27.06 -9.08 -10.29
C PHE A 291 -28.58 -9.03 -10.15
N PRO A 292 -29.31 -8.88 -11.27
CA PRO A 292 -30.74 -9.12 -11.29
C PRO A 292 -31.03 -10.51 -10.71
N SER A 293 -32.07 -10.63 -9.88
CA SER A 293 -32.45 -11.88 -9.20
C SER A 293 -32.68 -13.08 -10.13
N ASN A 294 -32.80 -12.81 -11.43
CA ASN A 294 -33.13 -13.79 -12.47
C ASN A 294 -31.95 -14.11 -13.41
N ALA A 295 -30.75 -13.58 -13.16
CA ALA A 295 -29.59 -13.82 -14.01
C ALA A 295 -28.98 -15.22 -13.75
N PRO A 296 -28.45 -15.91 -14.79
CA PRO A 296 -27.77 -17.19 -14.62
C PRO A 296 -26.59 -17.08 -13.64
N GLU A 297 -26.34 -18.13 -12.85
CA GLU A 297 -25.41 -18.14 -11.70
C GLU A 297 -23.95 -17.76 -12.05
N ALA A 298 -23.56 -17.85 -13.34
CA ALA A 298 -22.22 -17.50 -13.79
C ALA A 298 -22.07 -15.97 -13.89
N ARG A 299 -21.46 -15.38 -12.86
CA ARG A 299 -21.06 -13.96 -12.89
C ARG A 299 -19.99 -13.75 -13.95
N PRO A 300 -20.21 -12.97 -15.01
CA PRO A 300 -19.15 -12.63 -15.94
C PRO A 300 -18.12 -11.78 -15.20
N ARG A 301 -16.87 -12.24 -15.20
CA ARG A 301 -15.71 -11.58 -14.60
C ARG A 301 -14.65 -11.45 -15.69
N PHE A 302 -13.85 -10.40 -15.62
CA PHE A 302 -12.64 -10.36 -16.43
C PHE A 302 -11.78 -11.57 -16.08
N THR A 303 -11.28 -12.26 -17.10
CA THR A 303 -10.26 -13.29 -16.87
C THR A 303 -8.97 -12.62 -16.42
N GLN A 304 -8.08 -13.38 -15.78
CA GLN A 304 -6.81 -12.82 -15.37
C GLN A 304 -5.96 -12.38 -16.58
N GLU A 305 -6.12 -13.01 -17.76
CA GLU A 305 -5.47 -12.62 -19.01
C GLU A 305 -5.96 -11.24 -19.44
N GLN A 306 -7.28 -11.02 -19.41
CA GLN A 306 -7.87 -9.73 -19.70
C GLN A 306 -7.37 -8.65 -18.72
N MET A 307 -7.26 -8.96 -17.42
CA MET A 307 -6.69 -8.04 -16.43
C MET A 307 -5.23 -7.70 -16.75
N LEU A 308 -4.43 -8.70 -17.14
CA LEU A 308 -3.04 -8.52 -17.54
C LEU A 308 -2.93 -7.65 -18.80
N GLU A 309 -3.78 -7.86 -19.79
CA GLU A 309 -3.77 -7.06 -21.02
C GLU A 309 -4.10 -5.58 -20.77
N VAL A 310 -4.99 -5.26 -19.83
CA VAL A 310 -5.23 -3.87 -19.41
C VAL A 310 -4.01 -3.32 -18.67
N LEU A 311 -3.36 -4.12 -17.81
CA LEU A 311 -2.17 -3.69 -17.08
C LEU A 311 -0.99 -3.42 -18.02
N GLU A 312 -0.81 -4.27 -19.02
CA GLU A 312 0.20 -4.08 -20.07
C GLU A 312 -0.09 -2.84 -20.92
N ALA A 313 -1.36 -2.46 -21.11
CA ALA A 313 -1.69 -1.17 -21.72
C ALA A 313 -1.27 0.00 -20.80
N ALA A 314 -1.54 -0.08 -19.49
CA ALA A 314 -1.11 0.92 -18.51
C ALA A 314 0.42 1.08 -18.49
N LEU A 315 1.15 -0.03 -18.50
CA LEU A 315 2.61 -0.08 -18.47
C LEU A 315 3.29 0.57 -19.69
N ARG A 316 2.57 0.82 -20.79
CA ARG A 316 3.10 1.58 -21.93
C ARG A 316 3.24 3.07 -21.62
N HIS A 317 2.52 3.57 -20.61
CA HIS A 317 2.65 4.94 -20.19
C HIS A 317 4.02 5.15 -19.49
N PRO A 318 4.83 6.15 -19.87
CA PRO A 318 6.18 6.33 -19.33
C PRO A 318 6.25 6.42 -17.79
N HIS A 319 5.27 7.06 -17.15
CA HIS A 319 5.19 7.13 -15.69
C HIS A 319 5.00 5.76 -15.02
N HIS A 320 4.19 4.88 -15.62
CA HIS A 320 3.95 3.53 -15.09
C HIS A 320 5.10 2.58 -15.39
N ALA A 321 5.73 2.73 -16.55
CA ALA A 321 6.89 1.95 -16.94
C ALA A 321 8.06 2.10 -15.94
N ALA A 322 8.19 3.27 -15.32
CA ALA A 322 9.21 3.57 -14.32
C ALA A 322 8.81 3.16 -12.89
N ALA A 323 7.51 2.99 -12.62
CA ALA A 323 7.00 2.64 -11.29
C ALA A 323 7.16 1.14 -11.02
N SER A 324 7.56 0.77 -9.81
CA SER A 324 7.77 -0.64 -9.46
C SER A 324 6.46 -1.41 -9.29
N GLU A 325 5.38 -0.78 -8.82
CA GLU A 325 4.13 -1.47 -8.44
C GLU A 325 3.37 -2.07 -9.63
N PRO A 326 3.26 -1.43 -10.82
CA PRO A 326 2.62 -2.02 -11.99
C PRO A 326 3.34 -3.27 -12.51
N HIS A 327 4.66 -3.26 -12.53
CA HIS A 327 5.47 -4.41 -12.95
C HIS A 327 5.33 -5.57 -11.98
N LEU A 328 5.28 -5.29 -10.67
CA LEU A 328 4.97 -6.29 -9.66
C LEU A 328 3.60 -6.91 -9.88
N LEU A 329 2.58 -6.08 -10.08
CA LEU A 329 1.22 -6.56 -10.28
C LEU A 329 1.13 -7.38 -11.56
N ALA A 330 1.85 -7.00 -12.61
CA ALA A 330 1.93 -7.76 -13.87
C ALA A 330 2.61 -9.10 -13.64
N TRP A 331 3.70 -9.11 -12.87
CA TRP A 331 4.35 -10.35 -12.44
C TRP A 331 3.39 -11.22 -11.62
N GLN A 332 2.71 -10.67 -10.61
CA GLN A 332 1.73 -11.41 -9.78
C GLN A 332 0.58 -11.98 -10.62
N LEU A 333 0.01 -11.19 -11.54
CA LEU A 333 -1.06 -11.64 -12.42
C LEU A 333 -0.57 -12.74 -13.37
N ARG A 334 0.62 -12.61 -13.95
CA ARG A 334 1.25 -13.66 -14.77
C ARG A 334 1.49 -14.93 -13.95
N THR A 335 2.03 -14.80 -12.74
CA THR A 335 2.27 -15.94 -11.84
C THR A 335 0.96 -16.61 -11.42
N ASN A 336 -0.09 -15.83 -11.12
CA ASN A 336 -1.41 -16.35 -10.77
C ASN A 336 -2.14 -17.00 -11.96
N LEU A 337 -2.02 -16.44 -13.16
CA LEU A 337 -2.49 -17.06 -14.41
C LEU A 337 -1.89 -18.42 -14.60
N ASN A 338 -0.58 -18.49 -14.36
CA ASN A 338 0.14 -19.73 -14.47
C ASN A 338 -0.09 -20.66 -13.27
N PHE A 339 -0.80 -20.25 -12.20
CA PHE A 339 -1.15 -21.10 -11.06
C PHE A 339 -2.25 -22.12 -11.42
N GLY A 340 -3.10 -21.80 -12.41
CA GLY A 340 -4.10 -22.72 -12.96
C GLY A 340 -3.50 -23.76 -13.92
N HIS A 341 -2.36 -23.44 -14.51
CA HIS A 341 -1.50 -24.44 -15.14
C HIS A 341 -0.70 -25.10 -14.01
N ALA A 342 -0.72 -26.43 -13.91
CA ALA A 342 0.09 -27.12 -12.92
C ALA A 342 1.58 -26.87 -13.21
N HIS A 343 2.15 -25.79 -12.69
CA HIS A 343 3.58 -25.68 -12.57
C HIS A 343 4.02 -26.85 -11.73
N ALA A 344 4.91 -27.67 -12.28
CA ALA A 344 5.57 -28.69 -11.49
C ALA A 344 6.15 -27.99 -10.24
N PRO A 345 5.88 -28.50 -9.03
CA PRO A 345 6.45 -27.92 -7.82
C PRO A 345 7.96 -27.81 -8.01
N ALA A 346 8.55 -26.70 -7.56
CA ALA A 346 10.00 -26.55 -7.66
C ALA A 346 10.67 -27.72 -6.94
N PRO A 347 11.84 -28.18 -7.40
CA PRO A 347 12.53 -29.30 -6.78
C PRO A 347 12.69 -29.07 -5.27
N PRO A 348 12.55 -30.13 -4.44
CA PRO A 348 12.68 -30.03 -3.00
C PRO A 348 13.96 -29.27 -2.63
N PHE A 349 13.84 -28.32 -1.71
CA PHE A 349 15.00 -27.62 -1.20
C PHE A 349 15.69 -28.50 -0.16
N HIS A 350 16.87 -28.99 -0.50
CA HIS A 350 17.71 -29.74 0.42
C HIS A 350 18.83 -28.84 0.92
N CYS A 351 18.82 -28.59 2.23
CA CYS A 351 19.97 -28.01 2.89
C CYS A 351 21.21 -28.86 2.63
N PRO A 352 22.34 -28.26 2.21
CA PRO A 352 23.62 -28.95 2.23
C PRO A 352 23.86 -29.50 3.64
N PRO A 353 24.40 -30.73 3.77
CA PRO A 353 24.74 -31.25 5.09
C PRO A 353 25.69 -30.26 5.75
N HIS A 354 25.37 -29.84 6.98
CA HIS A 354 26.36 -29.10 7.77
C HIS A 354 27.63 -29.93 7.81
N PRO A 355 28.81 -29.35 7.54
CA PRO A 355 30.07 -30.05 7.75
C PRO A 355 30.04 -30.52 9.20
N ARG A 356 29.86 -31.84 9.40
CA ARG A 356 29.75 -32.38 10.75
C ARG A 356 31.04 -31.97 11.46
N PRO A 357 30.96 -31.24 12.60
CA PRO A 357 32.14 -31.14 13.43
C PRO A 357 32.61 -32.57 13.69
N SER A 358 33.91 -32.81 13.53
CA SER A 358 34.51 -34.13 13.76
C SER A 358 33.92 -34.71 15.06
N PRO A 359 33.47 -35.98 15.07
CA PRO A 359 32.76 -36.53 16.21
C PRO A 359 33.59 -36.23 17.47
N PRO A 360 33.02 -35.56 18.48
CA PRO A 360 33.75 -35.32 19.70
C PRO A 360 34.23 -36.68 20.24
N PRO A 361 35.42 -36.76 20.85
CA PRO A 361 35.89 -38.00 21.47
C PRO A 361 34.77 -38.55 22.39
N PRO A 362 34.61 -39.88 22.49
CA PRO A 362 33.47 -40.49 23.14
C PRO A 362 33.36 -40.01 24.59
N LEU A 363 32.43 -39.09 24.85
CA LEU A 363 32.10 -38.58 26.17
C LEU A 363 30.73 -39.12 26.57
N SER A 364 30.70 -39.73 27.75
CA SER A 364 29.53 -40.25 28.43
C SER A 364 28.40 -39.20 28.45
N LEU A 365 27.22 -39.57 27.94
CA LEU A 365 26.05 -38.69 27.82
C LEU A 365 25.65 -38.12 29.20
N PRO A 366 25.74 -36.79 29.42
CA PRO A 366 25.08 -36.15 30.54
C PRO A 366 23.59 -35.93 30.24
N PRO A 367 22.75 -35.73 31.26
CA PRO A 367 21.30 -35.55 31.11
C PRO A 367 20.96 -34.33 30.22
N LEU A 368 19.84 -34.43 29.51
CA LEU A 368 19.20 -33.41 28.66
C LEU A 368 19.07 -32.06 29.40
N SER A 369 20.15 -31.32 29.40
CA SER A 369 20.22 -29.93 29.86
C SER A 369 19.97 -29.09 28.62
N LEU A 370 19.09 -28.08 28.71
CA LEU A 370 18.92 -27.08 27.66
C LEU A 370 20.31 -26.63 27.16
N PRO A 371 20.53 -26.53 25.83
CA PRO A 371 21.83 -26.14 25.31
C PRO A 371 22.25 -24.84 26.01
N PRO A 372 23.47 -24.80 26.59
CA PRO A 372 23.91 -23.61 27.32
C PRO A 372 23.79 -22.39 26.39
N PRO A 373 23.37 -21.22 26.90
CA PRO A 373 23.30 -20.00 26.11
C PRO A 373 24.64 -19.82 25.38
N HIS A 374 24.59 -19.66 24.05
CA HIS A 374 25.78 -19.61 23.20
C HIS A 374 26.87 -18.73 23.84
N PRO A 375 28.03 -19.31 24.24
CA PRO A 375 28.95 -18.62 25.16
C PRO A 375 29.87 -17.61 24.47
N THR A 376 29.90 -17.56 23.13
CA THR A 376 30.76 -16.64 22.39
C THR A 376 29.97 -15.43 21.89
N PRO A 377 30.38 -14.20 22.24
CA PRO A 377 29.81 -12.99 21.65
C PRO A 377 29.89 -13.04 20.12
N PRO A 378 28.87 -12.57 19.38
CA PRO A 378 28.88 -12.63 17.91
C PRO A 378 30.00 -11.75 17.33
N ARG A 379 30.63 -12.25 16.26
CA ARG A 379 31.53 -11.46 15.41
C ARG A 379 30.69 -10.75 14.35
N LEU A 380 30.37 -9.49 14.59
CA LEU A 380 29.50 -8.69 13.73
C LEU A 380 30.33 -7.86 12.74
N LEU A 381 29.91 -7.86 11.48
CA LEU A 381 30.42 -6.96 10.45
C LEU A 381 29.31 -5.97 10.08
N ILE A 382 29.57 -4.67 10.16
CA ILE A 382 28.70 -3.65 9.56
C ILE A 382 29.27 -3.30 8.21
N VAL A 383 28.47 -3.42 7.16
CA VAL A 383 28.85 -3.08 5.79
C VAL A 383 28.06 -1.89 5.34
N VAL A 384 28.77 -0.86 4.88
CA VAL A 384 28.18 0.28 4.20
C VAL A 384 28.54 0.18 2.73
N PRO A 385 27.66 -0.37 1.88
CA PRO A 385 27.87 -0.49 0.45
C PRO A 385 27.58 0.85 -0.24
N PHE A 386 28.34 1.17 -1.29
CA PHE A 386 28.11 2.37 -2.07
C PHE A 386 28.84 2.37 -3.40
N VAL A 387 28.42 3.28 -4.27
CA VAL A 387 29.11 3.64 -5.51
C VAL A 387 29.81 4.99 -5.38
N ALA A 388 30.81 5.27 -6.22
CA ALA A 388 31.58 6.52 -6.13
C ALA A 388 30.72 7.81 -6.06
N ARG A 389 29.56 7.84 -6.75
CA ARG A 389 28.63 8.97 -6.75
C ARG A 389 27.96 9.24 -5.38
N GLU A 390 27.89 8.25 -4.50
CA GLU A 390 27.27 8.35 -3.17
C GLU A 390 28.25 8.82 -2.09
N ARG A 391 29.51 9.06 -2.46
CA ARG A 391 30.57 9.47 -1.53
C ARG A 391 30.17 10.65 -0.64
N ALA A 392 29.60 11.71 -1.20
CA ALA A 392 29.23 12.89 -0.43
C ALA A 392 28.17 12.56 0.64
N ARG A 393 27.20 11.70 0.29
CA ARG A 393 26.18 11.20 1.21
C ARG A 393 26.81 10.37 2.33
N LEU A 394 27.72 9.45 1.97
CA LEU A 394 28.44 8.65 2.97
C LEU A 394 29.25 9.52 3.92
N GLU A 395 30.02 10.49 3.41
CA GLU A 395 30.81 11.39 4.26
C GLU A 395 29.91 12.19 5.21
N ALA A 396 28.74 12.63 4.75
CA ALA A 396 27.75 13.31 5.59
C ALA A 396 27.19 12.37 6.68
N ALA A 397 26.85 11.13 6.32
CA ALA A 397 26.37 10.12 7.27
C ALA A 397 27.42 9.80 8.35
N LEU A 398 28.68 9.55 7.96
CA LEU A 398 29.76 9.25 8.90
C LEU A 398 30.08 10.41 9.86
N ARG A 399 29.94 11.67 9.43
CA ARG A 399 30.14 12.83 10.31
C ARG A 399 29.10 12.90 11.43
N ARG A 400 27.88 12.41 11.21
CA ARG A 400 26.84 12.33 12.26
C ARG A 400 27.22 11.36 13.38
N TRP A 401 28.14 10.43 13.11
CA TRP A 401 28.59 9.42 14.08
C TRP A 401 29.66 9.96 15.03
N ALA A 402 30.05 11.23 14.93
CA ALA A 402 31.04 11.85 15.80
C ALA A 402 30.80 11.55 17.29
N VAL A 403 31.86 11.22 18.05
CA VAL A 403 31.74 10.97 19.50
C VAL A 403 31.25 12.24 20.19
N GLY A 404 30.25 12.08 21.07
CA GLY A 404 29.58 13.20 21.74
C GLY A 404 28.48 13.85 20.90
N GLY A 405 28.29 13.44 19.64
CA GLY A 405 27.14 13.82 18.82
C GLY A 405 25.85 13.08 19.21
N ALA A 406 24.72 13.55 18.70
CA ALA A 406 23.39 12.98 18.95
C ALA A 406 23.22 11.53 18.44
N TYR A 407 24.10 11.09 17.54
CA TYR A 407 23.99 9.79 16.85
C TYR A 407 25.29 8.98 16.92
N ALA A 408 26.10 9.17 17.98
CA ALA A 408 27.36 8.44 18.14
C ALA A 408 27.10 6.93 18.28
N PRO A 409 27.94 6.05 17.68
CA PRO A 409 27.74 4.60 17.75
C PRO A 409 27.81 4.04 19.17
N CYS A 410 28.72 4.58 19.98
CA CYS A 410 28.94 4.14 21.35
C CYS A 410 29.20 5.33 22.29
N ALA A 411 29.00 5.12 23.59
CA ALA A 411 29.43 6.05 24.62
C ALA A 411 30.97 6.22 24.64
N SER A 412 31.44 7.40 25.02
CA SER A 412 32.88 7.65 25.17
C SER A 412 33.48 6.73 26.24
N GLY A 413 34.57 6.03 25.90
CA GLY A 413 35.22 5.07 26.79
C GLY A 413 34.53 3.71 26.91
N ALA A 414 33.49 3.42 26.12
CA ALA A 414 32.94 2.08 26.03
C ALA A 414 33.99 1.09 25.49
N PRO A 415 34.05 -0.15 26.01
CA PRO A 415 34.93 -1.16 25.46
C PRO A 415 34.54 -1.44 24.00
N ALA A 416 35.55 -1.64 23.14
CA ALA A 416 35.32 -2.03 21.76
C ALA A 416 34.56 -3.37 21.73
N LEU A 417 33.35 -3.34 21.17
CA LEU A 417 32.61 -4.55 20.87
C LEU A 417 33.34 -5.31 19.74
N SER A 418 33.07 -6.60 19.58
CA SER A 418 33.61 -7.39 18.45
C SER A 418 32.88 -7.04 17.15
N VAL A 419 32.91 -5.76 16.77
CA VAL A 419 32.27 -5.20 15.59
C VAL A 419 33.31 -4.54 14.69
N ASP A 420 33.34 -4.96 13.43
CA ASP A 420 34.15 -4.33 12.39
C ASP A 420 33.23 -3.50 11.48
N LEU A 421 33.76 -2.40 10.94
CA LEU A 421 33.09 -1.58 9.93
C LEU A 421 33.81 -1.73 8.58
N LEU A 422 33.07 -2.15 7.57
CA LEU A 422 33.55 -2.24 6.20
C LEU A 422 32.82 -1.22 5.32
N LEU A 423 33.59 -0.26 4.80
CA LEU A 423 33.17 0.58 3.69
C LEU A 423 33.39 -0.21 2.40
N TYR A 424 32.33 -0.52 1.67
CA TYR A 424 32.38 -1.45 0.53
C TYR A 424 32.03 -0.73 -0.78
N LEU A 425 33.07 -0.38 -1.55
CA LEU A 425 32.94 0.39 -2.78
C LEU A 425 32.74 -0.53 -3.99
N ALA A 426 31.76 -0.23 -4.82
CA ALA A 426 31.52 -0.95 -6.08
C ALA A 426 32.72 -0.94 -7.03
N ASP A 427 33.31 0.23 -7.24
CA ASP A 427 34.32 0.46 -8.27
C ASP A 427 35.64 -0.29 -8.02
N PRO A 428 36.35 -0.72 -9.07
CA PRO A 428 37.69 -1.28 -8.94
C PRO A 428 38.70 -0.18 -8.57
N PRO A 429 39.87 -0.55 -8.01
CA PRO A 429 40.96 0.40 -7.81
C PRO A 429 41.32 1.12 -9.11
N GLY A 430 41.46 2.45 -9.05
CA GLY A 430 41.91 3.27 -10.18
C GLY A 430 40.80 3.85 -11.08
N LEU A 431 39.59 3.27 -11.11
CA LEU A 431 38.46 3.86 -11.83
C LEU A 431 37.70 4.82 -10.89
N GLY A 432 37.99 6.12 -10.99
CA GLY A 432 37.31 7.17 -10.20
C GLY A 432 37.77 7.30 -8.73
N ALA A 433 38.59 6.37 -8.24
CA ALA A 433 39.09 6.31 -6.87
C ALA A 433 40.61 6.47 -6.73
N GLU A 434 41.32 6.95 -7.76
CA GLU A 434 42.74 7.32 -7.61
C GLU A 434 42.88 8.41 -6.52
N GLY A 435 43.42 8.02 -5.37
CA GLY A 435 43.57 8.91 -4.21
C GLY A 435 42.46 8.84 -3.18
N TRP A 436 41.54 7.87 -3.25
CA TRP A 436 40.50 7.75 -2.25
C TRP A 436 41.05 7.20 -0.92
N ARG A 437 41.51 8.14 -0.10
CA ARG A 437 41.80 7.96 1.33
C ARG A 437 40.75 8.75 2.07
N LEU A 438 39.67 8.10 2.50
CA LEU A 438 38.78 8.73 3.48
C LEU A 438 39.65 9.04 4.70
N PRO A 439 39.71 10.30 5.17
CA PRO A 439 40.37 10.59 6.44
C PRO A 439 39.45 10.10 7.56
N LEU A 440 39.26 8.78 7.67
CA LEU A 440 38.29 8.12 8.54
C LEU A 440 38.40 8.59 9.99
N PRO A 441 39.61 8.74 10.59
CA PRO A 441 39.72 9.30 11.93
C PRO A 441 39.13 10.72 12.06
N ARG A 442 39.27 11.54 11.00
CA ARG A 442 38.72 12.90 10.95
C ARG A 442 37.21 12.91 10.72
N LEU A 443 36.69 12.06 9.84
CA LEU A 443 35.26 11.98 9.55
C LEU A 443 34.46 11.44 10.74
N LEU A 444 34.97 10.39 11.39
CA LEU A 444 34.33 9.76 12.53
C LEU A 444 34.54 10.53 13.84
N HIS A 445 35.42 11.54 13.88
CA HIS A 445 35.69 12.40 15.04
C HIS A 445 35.69 11.63 16.39
N GLY A 446 36.60 10.67 16.51
CA GLY A 446 36.71 9.81 17.69
C GLY A 446 35.88 8.53 17.67
N ALA A 447 34.84 8.41 16.84
CA ALA A 447 33.95 7.23 16.83
C ALA A 447 34.60 5.97 16.25
N HIS A 448 35.79 6.10 15.67
CA HIS A 448 36.58 4.96 15.26
C HIS A 448 36.91 4.00 16.42
N VAL A 449 36.93 4.49 17.66
CA VAL A 449 37.16 3.66 18.86
C VAL A 449 36.00 2.72 19.18
N CYS A 450 34.81 2.96 18.61
CA CYS A 450 33.64 2.08 18.78
C CYS A 450 33.77 0.78 17.99
N PHE A 451 34.67 0.73 17.01
CA PHE A 451 34.89 -0.40 16.12
C PHE A 451 36.25 -1.03 16.38
N ARG A 452 36.34 -2.35 16.27
CA ARG A 452 37.63 -3.06 16.38
C ARG A 452 38.51 -2.79 15.16
N ASP A 453 37.92 -2.82 13.97
CA ASP A 453 38.58 -2.56 12.69
C ASP A 453 37.67 -1.71 11.80
N ILE A 454 38.27 -0.80 11.04
CA ILE A 454 37.57 -0.05 10.00
C ILE A 454 38.38 -0.18 8.72
N SER A 455 37.76 -0.82 7.72
CA SER A 455 38.42 -1.10 6.46
C SER A 455 37.63 -0.55 5.28
N LEU A 456 38.34 -0.33 4.19
CA LEU A 456 37.78 -0.01 2.89
C LEU A 456 38.13 -1.14 1.93
N ARG A 457 37.13 -1.72 1.26
CA ARG A 457 37.34 -2.76 0.25
C ARG A 457 36.61 -2.41 -1.04
N HIS A 458 37.26 -2.73 -2.15
CA HIS A 458 36.68 -2.64 -3.49
C HIS A 458 36.01 -3.97 -3.85
N ALA A 459 34.77 -3.91 -4.32
CA ALA A 459 34.03 -5.03 -4.89
C ALA A 459 34.52 -5.39 -6.30
N ASN A 460 35.25 -4.49 -6.96
CA ASN A 460 35.78 -4.64 -8.31
C ASN A 460 34.69 -4.92 -9.36
N LEU A 461 33.54 -4.24 -9.26
CA LEU A 461 32.46 -4.36 -10.22
C LEU A 461 32.80 -3.59 -11.50
N THR A 462 32.63 -4.22 -12.67
CA THR A 462 32.72 -3.52 -13.96
C THR A 462 31.60 -2.50 -14.10
N LYS A 463 31.68 -1.59 -15.10
CA LYS A 463 30.60 -0.61 -15.33
C LYS A 463 29.27 -1.29 -15.66
N GLU A 464 29.33 -2.41 -16.37
CA GLU A 464 28.18 -3.24 -16.73
C GLU A 464 27.62 -3.93 -15.49
N GLU A 465 28.48 -4.43 -14.60
CA GLU A 465 28.04 -5.04 -13.34
C GLU A 465 27.46 -4.02 -12.36
N GLN A 466 27.86 -2.75 -12.45
CA GLN A 466 27.32 -1.63 -11.67
C GLN A 466 26.03 -1.03 -12.25
N TYR A 467 25.51 -1.61 -13.33
CA TYR A 467 24.35 -1.07 -14.03
C TYR A 467 23.14 -0.90 -13.09
N TYR A 468 22.52 0.28 -13.18
CA TYR A 468 21.33 0.63 -12.42
C TYR A 468 20.42 1.49 -13.29
N ALA A 469 19.33 0.90 -13.79
CA ALA A 469 18.32 1.61 -14.57
C ALA A 469 17.30 2.35 -13.70
N GLY A 470 17.29 2.09 -12.39
CA GLY A 470 16.16 2.40 -11.53
C GLY A 470 15.02 1.38 -11.68
N GLY A 471 14.07 1.42 -10.75
CA GLY A 471 12.97 0.45 -10.73
C GLY A 471 13.43 -0.96 -10.39
N TRP A 472 13.10 -1.94 -11.24
CA TRP A 472 13.32 -3.37 -11.00
C TRP A 472 14.69 -3.89 -11.40
N ASP A 473 15.39 -3.21 -12.32
CA ASP A 473 16.75 -3.59 -12.67
C ASP A 473 17.73 -2.92 -11.72
N ASN A 474 18.10 -3.69 -10.69
CA ASN A 474 19.00 -3.26 -9.63
C ASN A 474 20.29 -4.09 -9.64
N THR A 475 20.75 -4.48 -10.84
CA THR A 475 21.90 -5.35 -11.07
C THR A 475 23.14 -4.90 -10.27
N GLY A 476 23.45 -3.60 -10.23
CA GLY A 476 24.57 -3.03 -9.46
C GLY A 476 24.55 -3.36 -7.97
N PRO A 477 23.60 -2.81 -7.19
CA PRO A 477 23.43 -3.12 -5.78
C PRO A 477 23.27 -4.62 -5.48
N ASN A 478 22.63 -5.38 -6.38
CA ASN A 478 22.48 -6.83 -6.24
C ASN A 478 23.83 -7.56 -6.33
N ASN A 479 24.66 -7.19 -7.31
CA ASN A 479 26.00 -7.75 -7.48
C ASN A 479 26.92 -7.38 -6.30
N LEU A 480 26.81 -6.16 -5.77
CA LEU A 480 27.50 -5.76 -4.54
C LEU A 480 27.16 -6.71 -3.39
N PHE A 481 25.87 -6.91 -3.12
CA PHE A 481 25.41 -7.75 -2.02
C PHE A 481 25.91 -9.20 -2.20
N TYR A 482 25.59 -9.85 -3.31
CA TYR A 482 25.92 -11.25 -3.52
C TYR A 482 27.42 -11.52 -3.55
N ARG A 483 28.23 -10.62 -4.13
CA ARG A 483 29.69 -10.79 -4.15
C ARG A 483 30.30 -10.80 -2.75
N LEU A 484 29.76 -10.02 -1.82
CA LEU A 484 30.21 -10.04 -0.43
C LEU A 484 29.56 -11.18 0.37
N PHE A 485 28.26 -11.41 0.17
CA PHE A 485 27.51 -12.44 0.86
C PHE A 485 28.03 -13.84 0.57
N PHE A 486 28.57 -14.11 -0.62
CA PHE A 486 29.17 -15.41 -0.96
C PHE A 486 30.69 -15.47 -0.74
N ASP A 487 31.32 -14.47 -0.15
CA ASP A 487 32.76 -14.49 0.11
C ASP A 487 33.09 -15.41 1.31
N PRO A 488 33.80 -16.54 1.09
CA PRO A 488 34.15 -17.46 2.18
C PRO A 488 35.00 -16.79 3.26
N ALA A 489 35.86 -15.84 2.90
CA ALA A 489 36.70 -15.13 3.86
C ALA A 489 35.87 -14.26 4.82
N VAL A 490 34.68 -13.81 4.39
CA VAL A 490 33.72 -13.10 5.23
C VAL A 490 33.03 -14.08 6.18
N HIS A 491 32.62 -15.26 5.70
CA HIS A 491 32.01 -16.31 6.54
C HIS A 491 32.97 -16.85 7.61
N ASP A 492 34.24 -16.99 7.27
CA ASP A 492 35.27 -17.48 8.20
C ASP A 492 35.51 -16.49 9.35
N ARG A 493 35.39 -15.18 9.08
CA ARG A 493 35.70 -14.11 10.04
C ARG A 493 34.50 -13.60 10.83
N TYR A 494 33.28 -13.71 10.30
CA TYR A 494 32.09 -13.11 10.88
C TYR A 494 30.91 -14.07 10.93
N ASP A 495 30.10 -13.92 11.98
CA ASP A 495 28.91 -14.75 12.18
C ASP A 495 27.64 -14.04 11.67
N VAL A 496 27.65 -12.70 11.70
CA VAL A 496 26.53 -11.85 11.30
C VAL A 496 27.04 -10.64 10.53
N LEU A 497 26.30 -10.27 9.48
CA LEU A 497 26.49 -9.10 8.65
C LEU A 497 25.31 -8.14 8.87
N MET A 498 25.55 -6.88 9.22
CA MET A 498 24.59 -5.79 9.07
C MET A 498 24.82 -5.12 7.70
N TRP A 499 23.86 -5.25 6.79
CA TRP A 499 23.84 -4.49 5.54
C TRP A 499 23.21 -3.12 5.81
N MET A 500 24.00 -2.05 5.72
CA MET A 500 23.60 -0.69 6.08
C MET A 500 23.83 0.25 4.90
N GLU A 501 22.82 0.42 4.05
CA GLU A 501 22.88 1.28 2.87
C GLU A 501 23.16 2.75 3.23
N THR A 502 23.60 3.56 2.25
CA THR A 502 24.01 4.95 2.51
C THR A 502 22.88 5.88 2.96
N ASP A 503 21.63 5.44 2.82
CA ASP A 503 20.40 6.08 3.28
C ASP A 503 19.78 5.38 4.51
N VAL A 504 20.58 4.60 5.25
CA VAL A 504 20.26 4.13 6.61
C VAL A 504 20.87 5.09 7.62
N TYR A 505 20.02 5.74 8.40
CA TYR A 505 20.40 6.76 9.36
C TYR A 505 20.20 6.28 10.80
N PRO A 506 21.21 6.38 11.69
CA PRO A 506 20.95 6.24 13.11
C PRO A 506 20.14 7.43 13.61
N ILE A 507 19.16 7.16 14.48
CA ILE A 507 18.25 8.17 15.05
C ILE A 507 18.36 8.29 16.58
N ILE A 508 19.24 7.50 17.19
CA ILE A 508 19.57 7.57 18.62
C ILE A 508 21.08 7.53 18.82
N ASN A 509 21.53 8.00 19.99
CA ASN A 509 22.89 7.82 20.45
C ASN A 509 23.09 6.39 20.98
N ASN A 510 24.33 5.90 20.98
CA ASN A 510 24.72 4.61 21.52
C ASN A 510 23.94 3.44 20.88
N TRP A 511 23.77 3.50 19.54
CA TRP A 511 23.04 2.51 18.76
C TRP A 511 23.81 1.19 18.57
N LEU A 512 25.14 1.20 18.64
CA LEU A 512 25.97 0.03 18.34
C LEU A 512 25.77 -1.12 19.35
N PRO A 513 25.67 -0.88 20.67
CA PRO A 513 25.28 -1.91 21.63
C PRO A 513 23.90 -2.52 21.34
N LEU A 514 22.91 -1.73 20.91
CA LEU A 514 21.58 -2.24 20.60
C LEU A 514 21.61 -3.17 19.39
N LEU A 515 22.32 -2.77 18.32
CA LEU A 515 22.56 -3.62 17.16
C LEU A 515 23.30 -4.91 17.53
N TYR A 516 24.29 -4.81 18.43
CA TYR A 516 25.08 -5.95 18.88
C TYR A 516 24.23 -6.97 19.65
N GLU A 517 23.37 -6.50 20.56
CA GLU A 517 22.45 -7.35 21.30
C GLU A 517 21.39 -7.98 20.37
N GLU A 518 20.89 -7.24 19.38
CA GLU A 518 19.97 -7.79 18.40
C GLU A 518 20.61 -8.89 17.53
N ALA A 519 21.89 -8.72 17.16
CA ALA A 519 22.68 -9.75 16.48
C ALA A 519 22.97 -10.98 17.36
N ARG A 520 23.07 -10.78 18.68
CA ARG A 520 23.31 -11.84 19.68
C ARG A 520 22.06 -12.64 20.02
N ALA A 521 20.87 -12.11 19.76
CA ALA A 521 19.61 -12.70 20.17
C ALA A 521 19.54 -14.22 19.82
N PRO A 522 19.16 -15.09 20.77
CA PRO A 522 19.33 -16.55 20.67
C PRO A 522 18.41 -17.24 19.63
N ARG A 523 17.61 -16.46 18.90
CA ARG A 523 16.68 -17.01 17.91
C ARG A 523 17.45 -17.39 16.65
N ILE A 524 17.19 -18.58 16.12
CA ILE A 524 17.75 -19.02 14.83
C ILE A 524 17.13 -18.14 13.75
N PHE A 525 17.92 -17.24 13.17
CA PHE A 525 17.51 -16.40 12.04
C PHE A 525 18.48 -16.58 10.87
N TRP A 526 17.98 -16.30 9.67
CA TRP A 526 18.76 -16.09 8.46
C TRP A 526 18.84 -14.60 8.14
N ARG A 527 17.70 -13.91 8.26
CA ARG A 527 17.60 -12.48 8.02
C ARG A 527 16.73 -11.81 9.08
N LYS A 528 17.18 -10.68 9.59
CA LYS A 528 16.35 -9.72 10.33
C LYS A 528 16.26 -8.42 9.52
N GLY A 529 15.10 -8.12 8.98
CA GLY A 529 14.85 -6.95 8.15
C GLY A 529 14.10 -5.84 8.90
N PRO A 530 13.95 -4.68 8.26
CA PRO A 530 13.33 -3.53 8.89
C PRO A 530 11.83 -3.73 9.00
N SER A 531 11.24 -3.32 10.11
CA SER A 531 9.78 -3.22 10.22
C SER A 531 9.27 -2.12 9.27
N GLN A 532 8.14 -2.41 8.63
CA GLN A 532 7.45 -1.44 7.77
C GLN A 532 6.71 -0.43 8.65
N GLN A 533 6.54 0.80 8.16
CA GLN A 533 5.71 1.78 8.85
C GLN A 533 4.29 1.23 9.04
N SER A 534 3.72 1.46 10.22
CA SER A 534 2.34 1.03 10.52
C SER A 534 1.28 1.81 9.74
N ASP A 535 1.65 2.92 9.10
CA ASP A 535 0.77 3.94 8.51
C ASP A 535 0.73 3.95 6.98
N LEU A 536 1.43 3.03 6.31
CA LEU A 536 1.36 2.85 4.85
C LEU A 536 -0.07 2.45 4.45
N ALA A 537 -0.91 3.46 4.24
CA ALA A 537 -2.30 3.39 3.82
C ALA A 537 -2.41 3.02 2.33
N HIS A 538 -1.71 1.97 1.91
CA HIS A 538 -1.92 1.42 0.59
C HIS A 538 -3.15 0.52 0.69
N GLY A 539 -4.28 1.01 0.17
CA GLY A 539 -5.53 0.26 0.00
C GLY A 539 -5.37 -1.03 -0.81
N MET A 540 -4.17 -1.30 -1.31
CA MET A 540 -3.72 -2.63 -1.68
C MET A 540 -2.73 -3.20 -0.68
N VAL A 541 -3.15 -4.25 0.02
CA VAL A 541 -2.23 -5.26 0.57
C VAL A 541 -1.65 -6.05 -0.62
N SER A 542 -0.80 -5.43 -1.44
CA SER A 542 0.04 -6.21 -2.35
C SER A 542 0.98 -7.05 -1.47
N THR A 543 1.19 -8.32 -1.81
CA THR A 543 2.09 -9.18 -1.01
C THR A 543 3.49 -8.57 -0.88
N HIS A 544 3.86 -7.70 -1.80
CA HIS A 544 5.12 -6.97 -1.78
C HIS A 544 5.25 -6.01 -0.60
N HIS A 545 4.17 -5.51 0.03
CA HIS A 545 4.34 -4.77 1.28
C HIS A 545 4.95 -5.61 2.41
N TYR A 546 4.94 -6.94 2.28
CA TYR A 546 5.64 -7.84 3.20
C TYR A 546 7.09 -8.12 2.77
N HIS A 547 7.63 -7.52 1.71
CA HIS A 547 9.06 -7.65 1.45
C HIS A 547 9.83 -6.95 2.56
N MET A 548 10.81 -7.65 3.12
CA MET A 548 11.82 -7.02 3.99
C MET A 548 12.78 -6.26 3.09
N ASN A 549 13.02 -4.99 3.37
CA ASN A 549 14.03 -4.21 2.66
C ASN A 549 15.46 -4.65 3.02
N SER A 550 16.40 -4.45 2.10
CA SER A 550 17.83 -4.79 2.16
C SER A 550 18.56 -4.38 3.44
N ALA A 551 18.19 -3.28 4.09
CA ALA A 551 18.82 -2.85 5.33
C ALA A 551 18.52 -3.80 6.50
N GLY A 552 19.49 -4.56 6.99
CA GLY A 552 19.24 -5.53 8.08
C GLY A 552 20.38 -6.48 8.41
N LEU A 553 20.10 -7.41 9.33
CA LEU A 553 21.06 -8.42 9.78
C LEU A 553 20.93 -9.71 8.96
N TYR A 554 22.06 -10.26 8.55
CA TYR A 554 22.18 -11.48 7.75
C TYR A 554 23.10 -12.45 8.47
N ARG A 555 22.63 -13.67 8.71
CA ARG A 555 23.44 -14.74 9.28
C ARG A 555 24.41 -15.24 8.22
N LEU A 556 25.70 -15.30 8.55
CA LEU A 556 26.74 -15.74 7.62
C LEU A 556 27.13 -17.20 7.87
N GLY A 557 27.66 -17.86 6.83
CA GLY A 557 28.21 -19.22 6.93
C GLY A 557 27.19 -20.35 7.15
N GLU A 558 25.89 -20.05 7.26
CA GLU A 558 24.85 -21.07 7.38
C GLU A 558 24.60 -21.75 6.02
N PRO A 559 24.96 -23.04 5.82
CA PRO A 559 24.94 -23.67 4.51
C PRO A 559 23.56 -23.68 3.86
N CYS A 560 22.50 -23.88 4.64
CA CYS A 560 21.12 -23.78 4.14
C CYS A 560 20.80 -22.36 3.63
N PHE A 561 21.26 -21.32 4.32
CA PHE A 561 20.92 -19.97 3.91
C PHE A 561 21.70 -19.57 2.66
N VAL A 562 22.99 -19.95 2.60
CA VAL A 562 23.81 -19.78 1.40
C VAL A 562 23.16 -20.46 0.20
N ALA A 563 22.80 -21.74 0.31
CA ALA A 563 22.15 -22.49 -0.77
C ALA A 563 20.78 -21.91 -1.18
N LEU A 564 20.03 -21.32 -0.23
CA LEU A 564 18.80 -20.61 -0.58
C LEU A 564 19.12 -19.37 -1.40
N MET A 565 20.06 -18.54 -0.94
CA MET A 565 20.42 -17.29 -1.61
C MET A 565 21.03 -17.53 -3.00
N GLU A 566 21.76 -18.64 -3.20
CA GLU A 566 22.23 -19.07 -4.53
C GLU A 566 21.06 -19.30 -5.49
N ARG A 567 20.02 -20.03 -5.04
CA ARG A 567 18.80 -20.25 -5.84
C ARG A 567 18.03 -18.96 -6.11
N VAL A 568 17.94 -18.08 -5.11
CA VAL A 568 17.29 -16.77 -5.26
C VAL A 568 18.02 -15.95 -6.33
N GLN A 569 19.36 -15.91 -6.29
CA GLN A 569 20.16 -15.20 -7.27
C GLN A 569 20.03 -15.81 -8.68
N GLU A 570 20.05 -17.14 -8.79
CA GLU A 570 19.93 -17.84 -10.06
C GLU A 570 18.58 -17.55 -10.75
N GLU A 571 17.49 -17.54 -9.99
CA GLU A 571 16.14 -17.33 -10.53
C GLU A 571 15.79 -15.85 -10.76
N HIS A 572 16.38 -14.94 -9.98
CA HIS A 572 16.09 -13.52 -10.02
C HIS A 572 17.37 -12.66 -10.07
N PRO A 573 18.23 -12.82 -11.09
CA PRO A 573 19.57 -12.20 -11.10
C PRO A 573 19.56 -10.67 -11.20
N HIS A 574 18.49 -10.07 -11.74
CA HIS A 574 18.40 -8.63 -12.01
C HIS A 574 17.58 -7.86 -10.97
N ALA A 575 16.77 -8.56 -10.17
CA ALA A 575 15.96 -7.92 -9.14
C ALA A 575 16.83 -7.55 -7.92
N PRO A 576 16.49 -6.49 -7.16
CA PRO A 576 17.12 -6.23 -5.86
C PRO A 576 17.18 -7.48 -4.97
N HIS A 577 18.25 -7.71 -4.20
CA HIS A 577 18.42 -8.97 -3.43
C HIS A 577 17.30 -9.21 -2.42
N ASP A 578 16.79 -8.14 -1.85
CA ASP A 578 15.70 -8.15 -0.88
C ASP A 578 14.35 -8.47 -1.53
N VAL A 579 14.10 -7.91 -2.70
CA VAL A 579 12.90 -8.15 -3.51
C VAL A 579 12.95 -9.54 -4.16
N SER A 580 14.08 -9.97 -4.72
CA SER A 580 14.27 -11.32 -5.27
C SER A 580 14.02 -12.39 -4.22
N THR A 581 14.50 -12.20 -2.99
CA THR A 581 14.20 -13.10 -1.86
C THR A 581 12.69 -13.17 -1.62
N HIS A 582 12.00 -12.04 -1.64
CA HIS A 582 10.54 -12.00 -1.48
C HIS A 582 9.82 -12.71 -2.63
N LEU A 583 10.16 -12.40 -3.88
CA LEU A 583 9.57 -13.03 -5.07
C LEU A 583 9.76 -14.54 -5.03
N PHE A 584 10.97 -15.01 -4.73
CA PHE A 584 11.28 -16.42 -4.63
C PHE A 584 10.43 -17.13 -3.57
N LEU A 585 10.41 -16.59 -2.34
CA LEU A 585 9.72 -17.24 -1.21
C LEU A 585 8.19 -17.19 -1.32
N HIS A 586 7.65 -16.15 -1.96
CA HIS A 586 6.21 -16.01 -2.16
C HIS A 586 5.72 -16.58 -3.50
N ASP A 587 6.63 -17.10 -4.33
CA ASP A 587 6.24 -17.90 -5.48
C ASP A 587 5.58 -19.20 -5.00
N PRO A 588 4.35 -19.51 -5.45
CA PRO A 588 3.69 -20.76 -5.15
C PRO A 588 4.51 -22.03 -5.35
N ARG A 589 5.40 -22.05 -6.36
CA ARG A 589 6.32 -23.17 -6.64
C ARG A 589 7.28 -23.43 -5.48
N HIS A 590 7.54 -22.44 -4.64
CA HIS A 590 8.45 -22.49 -3.49
C HIS A 590 7.72 -22.46 -2.14
N PHE A 591 6.39 -22.60 -2.11
CA PHE A 591 5.64 -22.53 -0.85
C PHE A 591 6.10 -23.57 0.18
N HIS A 592 6.60 -24.74 -0.25
CA HIS A 592 7.20 -25.72 0.64
C HIS A 592 8.48 -25.21 1.33
N ILE A 593 9.30 -24.43 0.61
CA ILE A 593 10.51 -23.80 1.13
C ILE A 593 10.11 -22.74 2.16
N TRP A 594 9.17 -21.86 1.79
CA TRP A 594 8.65 -20.84 2.70
C TRP A 594 8.06 -21.45 3.96
N LYS A 595 7.17 -22.44 3.85
CA LYS A 595 6.58 -23.11 5.01
C LYS A 595 7.62 -23.68 5.97
N GLN A 596 8.74 -24.20 5.45
CA GLN A 596 9.81 -24.78 6.26
C GLN A 596 10.72 -23.71 6.91
N HIS A 597 10.87 -22.54 6.30
CA HIS A 597 11.92 -21.59 6.67
C HIS A 597 11.43 -20.17 6.98
N ALA A 598 10.14 -19.87 6.87
CA ALA A 598 9.57 -18.54 7.13
C ALA A 598 9.98 -17.98 8.51
N HIS A 599 10.01 -18.84 9.53
CA HIS A 599 10.40 -18.47 10.89
C HIS A 599 11.85 -17.96 11.03
N ARG A 600 12.69 -18.13 10.01
CA ARG A 600 14.08 -17.64 9.96
C ARG A 600 14.20 -16.23 9.36
N PHE A 601 13.11 -15.71 8.79
CA PHE A 601 13.01 -14.36 8.28
C PHE A 601 12.19 -13.54 9.28
N MET A 602 12.84 -12.63 9.97
CA MET A 602 12.26 -11.89 11.08
C MET A 602 12.25 -10.40 10.78
N TYR A 603 11.24 -9.69 11.24
CA TYR A 603 11.31 -8.24 11.37
C TYR A 603 12.00 -7.90 12.69
N THR A 604 12.69 -6.76 12.71
CA THR A 604 13.28 -6.21 13.93
C THR A 604 12.84 -4.78 14.12
N ASP A 605 12.61 -4.38 15.37
CA ASP A 605 12.16 -3.03 15.71
C ASP A 605 13.31 -2.02 15.71
N ILE A 606 14.57 -2.51 15.68
CA ILE A 606 15.76 -1.64 15.68
C ILE A 606 15.96 -0.93 14.33
N VAL A 607 15.39 -1.43 13.24
CA VAL A 607 15.45 -0.80 11.91
C VAL A 607 14.02 -0.60 11.40
N GLN A 608 13.69 0.62 10.99
CA GLN A 608 12.44 0.90 10.29
C GLN A 608 12.67 1.33 8.86
N ASN A 609 11.78 0.91 7.97
CA ASN A 609 11.76 1.37 6.60
C ASN A 609 10.75 2.52 6.46
N HIS A 610 11.17 3.69 5.97
CA HIS A 610 10.34 4.87 5.77
C HIS A 610 10.39 5.30 4.30
N LEU A 611 9.22 5.31 3.62
CA LEU A 611 9.12 5.69 2.21
C LEU A 611 8.88 7.19 2.01
N GLY A 612 8.26 7.86 2.99
CA GLY A 612 7.97 9.29 2.98
C GLY A 612 9.03 10.15 3.65
N GLU A 613 8.70 11.44 3.82
CA GLU A 613 9.42 12.35 4.70
C GLU A 613 9.24 11.94 6.15
N TRP A 614 10.30 12.03 6.95
CA TRP A 614 10.26 11.61 8.36
C TRP A 614 11.22 12.42 9.24
N THR A 615 10.94 12.45 10.55
CA THR A 615 11.82 12.99 11.58
C THR A 615 12.13 11.95 12.66
N ALA A 616 13.29 12.06 13.32
CA ALA A 616 13.66 11.13 14.40
C ALA A 616 12.63 11.12 15.55
N ASN A 617 12.09 12.29 15.91
CA ASN A 617 11.10 12.41 16.99
C ASN A 617 9.78 11.70 16.65
N GLU A 618 9.31 11.85 15.42
CA GLU A 618 8.11 11.16 14.94
C GLU A 618 8.28 9.64 15.00
N VAL A 619 9.40 9.14 14.48
CA VAL A 619 9.73 7.71 14.51
C VAL A 619 9.79 7.21 15.95
N LEU A 620 10.55 7.87 16.82
CA LEU A 620 10.70 7.44 18.22
C LEU A 620 9.41 7.57 19.04
N SER A 621 8.48 8.45 18.64
CA SER A 621 7.19 8.58 19.31
C SER A 621 6.26 7.39 19.06
N THR A 622 6.42 6.73 17.90
CA THR A 622 5.63 5.56 17.51
C THR A 622 6.36 4.25 17.82
N SER A 623 7.69 4.26 17.72
CA SER A 623 8.55 3.09 17.74
C SER A 623 9.82 3.38 18.54
N PRO A 624 9.75 3.35 19.88
CA PRO A 624 10.81 3.83 20.77
C PRO A 624 12.08 2.98 20.72
N ASP A 625 12.00 1.73 20.27
CA ASP A 625 13.14 0.81 20.16
C ASP A 625 13.90 0.96 18.84
N THR A 626 13.45 1.83 17.94
CA THR A 626 14.08 2.05 16.63
C THR A 626 15.41 2.79 16.78
N ALA A 627 16.48 2.14 16.33
CA ALA A 627 17.83 2.71 16.32
C ALA A 627 18.18 3.31 14.94
N PHE A 628 17.64 2.74 13.88
CA PHE A 628 17.92 3.09 12.50
C PHE A 628 16.65 3.31 11.69
N VAL A 629 16.72 4.26 10.76
CA VAL A 629 15.70 4.44 9.74
C VAL A 629 16.34 4.34 8.37
N HIS A 630 15.84 3.40 7.57
CA HIS A 630 16.14 3.29 6.15
C HIS A 630 15.13 4.15 5.39
N GLY A 631 15.59 5.17 4.66
CA GLY A 631 14.70 6.03 3.86
C GLY A 631 15.39 7.24 3.26
N LYS A 632 14.97 7.64 2.05
CA LYS A 632 15.65 8.68 1.25
C LYS A 632 15.36 10.12 1.69
N HIS A 633 14.27 10.35 2.41
CA HIS A 633 13.70 11.68 2.67
C HIS A 633 13.81 12.09 4.13
N TYR A 634 15.02 12.04 4.70
CA TYR A 634 15.26 12.60 6.02
C TYR A 634 15.10 14.12 5.99
N LEU A 635 14.02 14.63 6.59
CA LEU A 635 13.86 16.06 6.84
C LEU A 635 14.79 16.42 7.99
N SER A 636 15.99 16.92 7.67
CA SER A 636 16.91 17.40 8.69
C SER A 636 16.25 18.54 9.46
N GLN A 637 15.76 18.27 10.67
CA GLN A 637 15.48 19.30 11.66
C GLN A 637 16.70 19.55 12.56
N ASP A 638 17.91 19.47 12.01
CA ASP A 638 19.06 20.08 12.67
C ASP A 638 19.06 21.57 12.28
N PRO A 639 18.90 22.51 13.22
CA PRO A 639 19.24 23.91 12.99
C PRO A 639 20.72 24.12 12.64
#